data_AF-A0A6J7PAL0-F1
#
_entry.id   AF-A0A6J7PAL0-F1
#
_cell.length_a   1.000
_cell.length_b   1.000
_cell.length_c   1.000
_cell.angle_alpha   90.00
_cell.angle_beta   90.00
_cell.angle_gamma   90.00
#
_symmetry.space_group_name_H-M   'P 1'
#
loop_
_entity.id
_entity.type
_entity.pdbx_description
1 polymer ?
#
loop_
_entity_poly.entity_id
_entity_poly.type
_entity_poly.pdbx_seq_one_letter_code
_entity_poly.pdbx_strand_id
1 'polypeptide(L)'
;MTNLIAPARSSNPMERKRREVSRRRFLQGAVMLGGAAMVDPVFFRDSAWAGPPLGVRDRIFVLIELSGGNDGLNTLVPASNSAYYAKRGTAQNATTTGPSSAIGIPADLTLPVGEGFGLHPNLTYLKSRFDGGDLAIVRGVGHPSKDHSHFSGMARIMAGNNSETYTTGMFGRWLDGMGMDGLAGINVGGSSVPLVLQGTQAEVTGLSSWGGLFGASTQQHETLAYDSLTNLGNDDIGKGLWSNEVADTFQAAVREARRIDPIYSPNVTTNNYVARNLTFAARLINLDLGARVITVSQGGYDTHSNQLAGHAKLMKDLDDGIKALFENTSPAFRSRVVVMTYSEFGRRVERSDSAGTDHGTSSVMFVVGDHVHGGLASDAPSLTALDSRGDLNLTTDVRSVFATVFDDWLDADHTALLGATYPKLNLFDENSGAGNAEPLVAAVAFQAMQPARILDTRTGIGLGRIFRLGAGQSIDVPVNGQGNVPLTGVGSVSMNVTVSDCDAPSYLTIWPTGDPRPNASNLNMVAGQTVPNLVVSKLGAGGKVSIFNAAGTTNVIVDVVGWFPVDNSFTSLVPARVLDTRVGIGVAKGKVGSGGVVPLTVRNRGGVPDQSDLDAVVLNITVAEPTVQSYLTVWPNGDARPNASNLNMAQGQTVPNLVISKVGTGGIVNVFNANGFTHIIADVLGWFPRGSGFHPIVPARILDTRTGNGAPEAKVGQSGLVELQVSGRGGVPTDAKSAVLNVTATEADAVSYLTVWPAGQGRPDSSSLNTSPGLTVPNLVITKLGKGGVVDLYNAFGTVHVIADVVGWFD
;
A
#
# COMPACT_ATOMS: atom_id res chain seq x y z
N MET A 1 21.91 67.22 34.82
CA MET A 1 22.06 67.35 33.36
C MET A 1 23.08 66.34 32.88
N THR A 2 22.76 65.65 31.77
CA THR A 2 23.67 64.97 30.81
C THR A 2 24.51 63.80 31.33
N ASN A 3 24.11 62.54 31.06
CA ASN A 3 24.19 61.76 29.80
C ASN A 3 25.51 60.97 29.70
N LEU A 4 25.40 59.65 29.88
CA LEU A 4 26.41 58.63 29.60
C LEU A 4 26.00 57.81 28.37
N ILE A 5 26.99 57.19 27.75
CA ILE A 5 27.15 56.88 26.33
C ILE A 5 26.84 55.40 25.99
N ALA A 6 26.22 55.20 24.81
CA ALA A 6 26.27 54.05 23.85
C ALA A 6 25.57 52.71 24.18
N PRO A 7 25.39 51.81 23.17
CA PRO A 7 24.73 52.00 21.87
C PRO A 7 23.64 50.93 21.59
N ALA A 8 22.97 51.10 20.44
CA ALA A 8 21.77 50.41 19.99
C ALA A 8 21.80 48.86 19.96
N ARG A 9 20.67 48.26 20.37
CA ARG A 9 20.17 46.99 19.82
C ARG A 9 18.77 47.18 19.27
N SER A 10 18.61 46.79 18.01
CA SER A 10 17.42 46.82 17.19
C SER A 10 16.22 46.12 17.86
N SER A 11 15.14 46.86 18.07
CA SER A 11 13.81 46.29 18.20
C SER A 11 13.30 45.90 16.82
N ASN A 12 13.15 44.60 16.55
CA ASN A 12 12.18 44.16 15.56
C ASN A 12 11.34 43.02 16.18
N PRO A 13 10.03 43.21 16.33
CA PRO A 13 9.15 42.24 16.97
C PRO A 13 8.92 41.10 15.98
N MET A 14 9.54 39.94 16.22
CA MET A 14 9.06 38.72 15.58
C MET A 14 7.68 38.39 16.12
N GLU A 15 6.70 38.61 15.24
CA GLU A 15 5.43 37.91 15.13
C GLU A 15 5.56 36.46 15.64
N ARG A 16 5.24 36.22 16.92
CA ARG A 16 4.97 34.88 17.43
C ARG A 16 3.67 34.41 16.78
N LYS A 17 3.75 33.90 15.55
CA LYS A 17 2.72 32.98 15.03
C LYS A 17 2.56 31.90 16.09
N ARG A 18 1.37 31.83 16.72
CA ARG A 18 0.95 30.63 17.46
C ARG A 18 1.11 29.47 16.49
N ARG A 19 2.18 28.68 16.64
CA ARG A 19 2.34 27.43 15.90
C ARG A 19 1.27 26.50 16.44
N GLU A 20 0.22 26.27 15.67
CA GLU A 20 -0.66 25.12 15.90
C GLU A 20 0.22 23.86 15.92
N VAL A 21 0.06 23.04 16.95
CA VAL A 21 0.77 21.77 17.08
C VAL A 21 0.25 20.86 15.97
N SER A 22 1.12 20.39 15.07
CA SER A 22 0.71 19.46 14.03
C SER A 22 0.40 18.08 14.63
N ARG A 23 -0.56 17.35 14.05
CA ARG A 23 -0.90 15.95 14.44
C ARG A 23 0.35 15.07 14.59
N ARG A 24 1.33 15.26 13.70
CA ARG A 24 2.66 14.63 13.72
C ARG A 24 3.43 14.89 15.03
N ARG A 25 3.48 16.13 15.51
CA ARG A 25 4.19 16.51 16.75
C ARG A 25 3.51 15.96 18.00
N PHE A 26 2.17 15.87 18.00
CA PHE A 26 1.41 15.24 19.07
C PHE A 26 1.72 13.74 19.19
N LEU A 27 1.72 13.02 18.07
CA LEU A 27 2.00 11.57 18.02
C LEU A 27 3.45 11.24 18.37
N GLN A 28 4.41 12.05 17.92
CA GLN A 28 5.83 11.91 18.30
C GLN A 28 6.03 11.98 19.82
N GLY A 29 5.31 12.86 20.52
CA GLY A 29 5.37 12.91 21.98
C GLY A 29 4.59 11.78 22.67
N ALA A 30 3.50 11.27 22.07
CA ALA A 30 2.76 10.12 22.60
C ALA A 30 3.58 8.82 22.60
N VAL A 31 4.34 8.57 21.52
CA VAL A 31 5.27 7.42 21.41
C VAL A 31 6.43 7.54 22.41
N MET A 32 6.97 8.75 22.62
CA MET A 32 8.01 9.01 23.63
C MET A 32 7.50 8.79 25.07
N LEU A 33 6.23 9.12 25.34
CA LEU A 33 5.58 8.90 26.65
C LEU A 33 5.23 7.43 26.91
N GLY A 34 5.01 6.64 25.85
CA GLY A 34 4.70 5.20 25.90
C GLY A 34 5.91 4.28 26.14
N GLY A 35 7.13 4.82 26.26
CA GLY A 35 8.31 4.05 26.69
C GLY A 35 9.28 3.59 25.59
N ALA A 36 9.24 4.18 24.38
CA ALA A 36 10.29 3.97 23.37
C ALA A 36 11.59 4.73 23.75
N ALA A 37 12.21 4.36 24.87
CA ALA A 37 13.35 5.09 25.44
C ALA A 37 14.73 4.69 24.86
N MET A 38 14.81 3.84 23.83
CA MET A 38 16.10 3.41 23.28
C MET A 38 16.05 3.15 21.76
N VAL A 39 16.01 4.22 20.95
CA VAL A 39 16.39 4.15 19.52
C VAL A 39 17.13 5.44 19.13
N ASP A 40 18.13 5.32 18.26
CA ASP A 40 19.13 6.33 17.88
C ASP A 40 18.53 7.66 17.34
N PRO A 41 18.97 8.86 17.80
CA PRO A 41 18.34 10.16 17.50
C PRO A 41 18.31 10.62 16.03
N VAL A 42 19.02 9.95 15.12
CA VAL A 42 19.03 10.30 13.68
C VAL A 42 17.73 9.89 12.98
N PHE A 43 17.02 8.88 13.51
CA PHE A 43 15.77 8.38 12.93
C PHE A 43 14.56 9.32 13.14
N PHE A 44 14.58 10.21 14.13
CA PHE A 44 13.39 11.00 14.50
C PHE A 44 13.16 12.26 13.66
N ARG A 45 14.11 12.66 12.82
CA ARG A 45 14.01 13.90 12.03
C ARG A 45 13.20 13.72 10.74
N ASP A 46 13.15 12.51 10.19
CA ASP A 46 12.58 12.25 8.85
C ASP A 46 11.37 11.29 8.83
N SER A 47 11.13 10.45 9.83
CA SER A 47 10.02 9.48 9.81
C SER A 47 8.63 10.13 10.01
N ALA A 48 7.67 9.81 9.15
CA ALA A 48 6.27 10.22 9.24
C ALA A 48 5.44 9.10 9.86
N TRP A 49 5.36 9.04 11.20
CA TRP A 49 4.70 7.95 11.95
C TRP A 49 3.16 7.92 11.89
N ALA A 50 2.54 8.62 10.93
CA ALA A 50 1.10 8.60 10.74
C ALA A 50 0.82 8.20 9.29
N GLY A 51 0.12 7.09 9.10
CA GLY A 51 -0.47 6.76 7.81
C GLY A 51 -1.51 7.83 7.42
N PRO A 52 -1.88 7.91 6.13
CA PRO A 52 -3.05 8.70 5.74
C PRO A 52 -4.29 8.24 6.53
N PRO A 53 -5.26 9.13 6.82
CA PRO A 53 -6.54 8.75 7.41
C PRO A 53 -7.16 7.59 6.65
N LEU A 54 -7.91 6.73 7.35
CA LEU A 54 -8.54 5.58 6.73
C LEU A 54 -9.45 6.03 5.60
N GLY A 55 -9.21 5.51 4.40
CA GLY A 55 -10.11 5.65 3.27
C GLY A 55 -11.51 5.16 3.64
N VAL A 56 -12.53 5.64 2.92
CA VAL A 56 -13.94 5.32 3.20
C VAL A 56 -14.26 3.82 3.13
N ARG A 57 -13.39 3.01 2.51
CA ARG A 57 -13.51 1.55 2.39
C ARG A 57 -12.50 0.77 3.24
N ASP A 58 -11.55 1.45 3.88
CA ASP A 58 -10.52 0.77 4.65
C ASP A 58 -11.13 0.06 5.86
N ARG A 59 -10.82 -1.24 5.98
CA ARG A 59 -11.25 -2.08 7.09
C ARG A 59 -10.17 -2.19 8.16
N ILE A 60 -10.63 -2.38 9.39
CA ILE A 60 -9.83 -2.51 10.60
C ILE A 60 -10.01 -3.94 11.11
N PHE A 61 -8.88 -4.61 11.34
CA PHE A 61 -8.84 -5.94 11.92
C PHE A 61 -8.28 -5.88 13.33
N VAL A 62 -9.04 -6.36 14.31
CA VAL A 62 -8.60 -6.46 15.71
C VAL A 62 -8.38 -7.93 16.06
N LEU A 63 -7.12 -8.30 16.30
CA LEU A 63 -6.74 -9.66 16.65
C LEU A 63 -6.49 -9.78 18.15
N ILE A 64 -7.24 -10.66 18.82
CA ILE A 64 -7.08 -10.94 20.24
C ILE A 64 -6.43 -12.31 20.43
N GLU A 65 -5.23 -12.32 20.99
CA GLU A 65 -4.54 -13.54 21.41
C GLU A 65 -5.05 -13.98 22.79
N LEU A 66 -5.54 -15.22 22.88
CA LEU A 66 -5.93 -15.90 24.11
C LEU A 66 -4.75 -16.78 24.56
N SER A 67 -3.75 -16.13 25.15
CA SER A 67 -2.43 -16.72 25.43
C SER A 67 -2.50 -17.77 26.52
N GLY A 68 -2.06 -18.97 26.19
CA GLY A 68 -2.00 -20.12 27.09
C GLY A 68 -2.90 -21.28 26.67
N GLY A 69 -3.40 -21.38 25.45
CA GLY A 69 -4.19 -22.55 25.00
C GLY A 69 -5.62 -22.58 25.54
N ASN A 70 -6.52 -21.78 24.97
CA ASN A 70 -7.91 -21.66 25.42
C ASN A 70 -8.68 -22.99 25.39
N ASP A 71 -9.41 -23.28 26.46
CA ASP A 71 -10.32 -24.43 26.55
C ASP A 71 -11.57 -24.20 25.70
N GLY A 72 -11.49 -24.62 24.44
CA GLY A 72 -12.59 -24.50 23.49
C GLY A 72 -13.87 -25.22 23.92
N LEU A 73 -13.75 -26.30 24.70
CA LEU A 73 -14.90 -27.11 25.16
C LEU A 73 -15.62 -26.52 26.36
N ASN A 74 -14.99 -25.60 27.11
CA ASN A 74 -15.69 -24.76 28.09
C ASN A 74 -16.02 -23.36 27.54
N THR A 75 -15.47 -22.98 26.38
CA THR A 75 -15.82 -21.74 25.67
C THR A 75 -17.12 -21.91 24.87
N LEU A 76 -17.18 -22.96 24.05
CA LEU A 76 -18.36 -23.44 23.33
C LEU A 76 -18.65 -24.87 23.81
N VAL A 77 -19.56 -24.98 24.77
CA VAL A 77 -19.88 -26.22 25.47
C VAL A 77 -20.73 -27.12 24.56
N PRO A 78 -20.32 -28.37 24.28
CA PRO A 78 -21.14 -29.37 23.59
C PRO A 78 -22.19 -29.92 24.57
N ALA A 79 -23.13 -29.07 24.97
CA ALA A 79 -24.07 -29.27 26.08
C ALA A 79 -24.97 -30.53 25.95
N SER A 80 -25.17 -31.02 24.73
CA SER A 80 -25.93 -32.25 24.46
C SER A 80 -25.07 -33.52 24.39
N ASN A 81 -23.73 -33.39 24.42
CA ASN A 81 -22.82 -34.51 24.18
C ASN A 81 -22.44 -35.22 25.49
N SER A 82 -22.89 -36.46 25.66
CA SER A 82 -22.60 -37.25 26.87
C SER A 82 -21.12 -37.55 27.07
N ALA A 83 -20.31 -37.61 26.01
CA ALA A 83 -18.86 -37.86 26.11
C ALA A 83 -18.12 -36.71 26.81
N TYR A 84 -18.58 -35.47 26.62
CA TYR A 84 -18.05 -34.31 27.35
C TYR A 84 -18.21 -34.48 28.86
N TYR A 85 -19.43 -34.78 29.32
CA TYR A 85 -19.71 -34.98 30.73
C TYR A 85 -19.04 -36.24 31.30
N ALA A 86 -18.95 -37.32 30.52
CA ALA A 86 -18.23 -38.52 30.94
C ALA A 86 -16.73 -38.24 31.20
N LYS A 87 -16.11 -37.36 30.40
CA LYS A 87 -14.69 -37.03 30.49
C LYS A 87 -14.35 -35.87 31.43
N ARG A 88 -15.32 -34.99 31.72
CA ARG A 88 -15.11 -33.80 32.55
C ARG A 88 -15.88 -33.79 33.86
N GLY A 89 -16.84 -34.70 34.03
CA GLY A 89 -17.86 -34.62 35.07
C GLY A 89 -18.80 -33.43 34.86
N THR A 90 -19.87 -33.37 35.65
CA THR A 90 -20.79 -32.22 35.67
C THR A 90 -20.54 -31.41 36.93
N ALA A 91 -20.07 -30.18 36.77
CA ALA A 91 -19.86 -29.27 37.88
C ALA A 91 -21.20 -28.80 38.48
N GLN A 92 -21.20 -28.28 39.71
CA GLN A 92 -22.42 -27.71 40.30
C GLN A 92 -22.71 -26.29 39.79
N ASN A 93 -21.68 -25.57 39.34
CA ASN A 93 -21.79 -24.25 38.76
C ASN A 93 -20.65 -24.03 37.75
N ALA A 94 -20.74 -22.92 37.02
CA ALA A 94 -19.78 -22.57 35.98
C ALA A 94 -18.63 -21.65 36.46
N THR A 95 -18.66 -21.12 37.68
CA THR A 95 -17.86 -19.93 38.06
C THR A 95 -17.05 -20.06 39.34
N THR A 96 -17.23 -21.13 40.12
CA THR A 96 -16.52 -21.32 41.39
C THR A 96 -15.95 -22.73 41.47
N THR A 97 -14.73 -22.82 41.96
CA THR A 97 -14.16 -24.10 42.38
C THR A 97 -14.70 -24.47 43.74
N GLY A 98 -15.61 -25.44 43.77
CA GLY A 98 -15.85 -26.25 44.95
C GLY A 98 -14.81 -27.39 45.04
N PRO A 99 -14.87 -28.25 46.07
CA PRO A 99 -14.05 -29.46 46.17
C PRO A 99 -14.31 -30.50 45.05
N SER A 100 -15.08 -30.16 44.01
CA SER A 100 -15.39 -31.05 42.89
C SER A 100 -14.23 -31.09 41.89
N SER A 101 -13.75 -32.30 41.59
CA SER A 101 -12.84 -32.55 40.46
C SER A 101 -13.51 -32.36 39.08
N ALA A 102 -14.83 -32.18 39.03
CA ALA A 102 -15.57 -31.96 37.79
C ALA A 102 -15.35 -30.54 37.24
N ILE A 103 -15.14 -30.43 35.93
CA ILE A 103 -14.92 -29.17 35.21
C ILE A 103 -15.89 -28.94 34.05
N GLY A 104 -16.80 -29.89 33.80
CA GLY A 104 -17.79 -29.77 32.74
C GLY A 104 -18.95 -28.86 33.14
N ILE A 105 -19.26 -27.88 32.30
CA ILE A 105 -20.31 -26.89 32.54
C ILE A 105 -21.69 -27.53 32.32
N PRO A 106 -22.60 -27.48 33.32
CA PRO A 106 -23.96 -27.98 33.18
C PRO A 106 -24.70 -27.36 31.99
N ALA A 107 -25.43 -28.18 31.24
CA ALA A 107 -26.13 -27.76 30.02
C ALA A 107 -27.10 -26.60 30.26
N ASP A 108 -27.80 -26.61 31.40
CA ASP A 108 -28.76 -25.60 31.86
C ASP A 108 -28.13 -24.25 32.22
N LEU A 109 -26.81 -24.21 32.44
CA LEU A 109 -26.06 -22.97 32.67
C LEU A 109 -25.43 -22.39 31.39
N THR A 110 -25.45 -23.12 30.28
CA THR A 110 -24.90 -22.62 29.01
C THR A 110 -25.86 -21.64 28.33
N LEU A 111 -25.34 -20.80 27.43
CA LEU A 111 -26.14 -19.91 26.58
C LEU A 111 -26.35 -20.57 25.21
N PRO A 112 -27.54 -21.15 24.89
CA PRO A 112 -27.70 -22.03 23.72
C PRO A 112 -27.50 -21.32 22.37
N VAL A 113 -26.72 -21.92 21.47
CA VAL A 113 -26.41 -21.37 20.13
C VAL A 113 -26.76 -22.32 18.97
N GLY A 114 -27.52 -23.38 19.25
CA GLY A 114 -27.95 -24.36 18.24
C GLY A 114 -27.04 -25.60 18.16
N GLU A 115 -27.45 -26.59 17.37
CA GLU A 115 -26.74 -27.87 17.17
C GLU A 115 -26.33 -28.61 18.46
N GLY A 116 -27.04 -28.36 19.56
CA GLY A 116 -26.72 -28.96 20.86
C GLY A 116 -25.49 -28.36 21.55
N PHE A 117 -25.06 -27.17 21.13
CA PHE A 117 -24.00 -26.36 21.76
C PHE A 117 -24.56 -25.16 22.53
N GLY A 118 -23.80 -24.69 23.52
CA GLY A 118 -24.05 -23.43 24.22
C GLY A 118 -22.74 -22.70 24.55
N LEU A 119 -22.74 -21.37 24.46
CA LEU A 119 -21.63 -20.55 24.91
C LEU A 119 -21.50 -20.61 26.44
N HIS A 120 -20.27 -20.37 26.93
CA HIS A 120 -20.02 -20.18 28.35
C HIS A 120 -20.96 -19.09 28.95
N PRO A 121 -21.52 -19.27 30.17
CA PRO A 121 -22.50 -18.35 30.78
C PRO A 121 -22.06 -16.88 30.87
N ASN A 122 -20.76 -16.63 31.03
CA ASN A 122 -20.21 -15.28 31.11
C ASN A 122 -20.02 -14.58 29.75
N LEU A 123 -20.31 -15.23 28.62
CA LEU A 123 -20.20 -14.66 27.27
C LEU A 123 -21.51 -14.00 26.81
N THR A 124 -22.11 -13.18 27.68
CA THR A 124 -23.46 -12.63 27.49
C THR A 124 -23.54 -11.63 26.33
N TYR A 125 -22.51 -10.81 26.13
CA TYR A 125 -22.44 -9.88 25.00
C TYR A 125 -22.23 -10.64 23.70
N LEU A 126 -21.28 -11.57 23.64
CA LEU A 126 -21.10 -12.41 22.46
C LEU A 126 -22.36 -13.22 22.12
N LYS A 127 -23.10 -13.71 23.12
CA LYS A 127 -24.41 -14.33 22.90
C LYS A 127 -25.39 -13.38 22.21
N SER A 128 -25.45 -12.13 22.65
CA SER A 128 -26.30 -11.11 22.01
C SER A 128 -25.90 -10.83 20.55
N ARG A 129 -24.59 -10.89 20.25
CA ARG A 129 -24.08 -10.76 18.87
C ARG A 129 -24.41 -11.98 18.03
N PHE A 130 -24.33 -13.19 18.60
CA PHE A 130 -24.76 -14.42 17.94
C PHE A 130 -26.24 -14.36 17.56
N ASP A 131 -27.09 -13.97 18.51
CA ASP A 131 -28.53 -13.84 18.28
C ASP A 131 -28.88 -12.75 17.26
N GLY A 132 -28.04 -11.72 17.16
CA GLY A 132 -28.13 -10.67 16.15
C GLY A 132 -27.59 -11.06 14.77
N GLY A 133 -26.94 -12.22 14.63
CA GLY A 133 -26.29 -12.64 13.38
C GLY A 133 -24.89 -12.07 13.15
N ASP A 134 -24.30 -11.37 14.13
CA ASP A 134 -23.04 -10.63 14.02
C ASP A 134 -21.82 -11.37 14.63
N LEU A 135 -21.98 -12.65 14.99
CA LEU A 135 -20.90 -13.50 15.56
C LEU A 135 -20.86 -14.86 14.86
N ALA A 136 -19.72 -15.17 14.26
CA ALA A 136 -19.37 -16.50 13.79
C ALA A 136 -18.47 -17.19 14.82
N ILE A 137 -18.76 -18.46 15.11
CA ILE A 137 -17.97 -19.31 16.00
C ILE A 137 -17.36 -20.42 15.17
N VAL A 138 -16.06 -20.33 14.89
CA VAL A 138 -15.34 -21.33 14.10
C VAL A 138 -14.90 -22.47 15.01
N ARG A 139 -15.28 -23.71 14.65
CA ARG A 139 -15.10 -24.89 15.47
C ARG A 139 -13.92 -25.74 14.99
N GLY A 140 -13.32 -26.47 15.93
CA GLY A 140 -12.32 -27.47 15.61
C GLY A 140 -11.01 -26.93 15.03
N VAL A 141 -10.65 -25.71 15.46
CA VAL A 141 -9.55 -24.94 14.88
C VAL A 141 -8.22 -25.30 15.53
N GLY A 142 -7.17 -25.50 14.71
CA GLY A 142 -5.80 -25.65 15.20
C GLY A 142 -4.76 -25.68 14.08
N HIS A 143 -3.49 -25.83 14.46
CA HIS A 143 -2.37 -25.93 13.50
C HIS A 143 -1.94 -27.40 13.27
N PRO A 144 -1.66 -27.84 12.03
CA PRO A 144 -1.35 -29.25 11.73
C PRO A 144 -0.07 -29.83 12.35
N SER A 145 0.88 -29.00 12.78
CA SER A 145 2.13 -29.46 13.44
C SER A 145 1.89 -30.16 14.78
N LYS A 146 0.74 -29.90 15.42
CA LYS A 146 0.30 -30.48 16.70
C LYS A 146 1.37 -30.48 17.81
N ASP A 147 2.27 -29.49 17.85
CA ASP A 147 3.28 -29.31 18.88
C ASP A 147 2.68 -28.55 20.07
N HIS A 148 2.55 -29.22 21.23
CA HIS A 148 1.96 -28.65 22.47
C HIS A 148 2.83 -27.58 23.15
N SER A 149 3.69 -26.91 22.39
CA SER A 149 4.66 -25.93 22.89
C SER A 149 4.14 -24.53 22.63
N HIS A 150 4.04 -23.72 23.69
CA HIS A 150 3.56 -22.34 23.60
C HIS A 150 4.38 -21.52 22.61
N PHE A 151 5.71 -21.61 22.67
CA PHE A 151 6.60 -20.81 21.83
C PHE A 151 6.50 -21.17 20.36
N SER A 152 6.54 -22.48 20.03
CA SER A 152 6.49 -22.91 18.64
C SER A 152 5.08 -22.82 18.06
N GLY A 153 4.05 -23.19 18.82
CA GLY A 153 2.66 -23.09 18.39
C GLY A 153 2.26 -21.64 18.09
N MET A 154 2.63 -20.72 18.99
CA MET A 154 2.41 -19.30 18.78
C MET A 154 3.18 -18.79 17.56
N ALA A 155 4.47 -19.11 17.45
CA ALA A 155 5.29 -18.65 16.32
C ALA A 155 4.78 -19.15 14.97
N ARG A 156 4.31 -20.41 14.88
CA ARG A 156 3.70 -20.98 13.68
C ARG A 156 2.43 -20.24 13.28
N ILE A 157 1.52 -20.01 14.23
CA ILE A 157 0.29 -19.29 13.95
C ILE A 157 0.62 -17.86 13.54
N MET A 158 1.42 -17.13 14.32
CA MET A 158 1.78 -15.74 14.02
C MET A 158 2.51 -15.59 12.67
N ALA A 159 3.38 -16.54 12.33
CA ALA A 159 4.03 -16.58 11.04
C ALA A 159 3.05 -16.93 9.91
N GLY A 160 2.06 -17.77 10.13
CA GLY A 160 1.01 -18.12 9.16
C GLY A 160 1.49 -18.93 7.94
N ASN A 161 2.77 -19.32 7.90
CA ASN A 161 3.37 -20.08 6.81
C ASN A 161 3.99 -21.39 7.32
N ASN A 162 4.44 -22.24 6.39
CA ASN A 162 5.06 -23.53 6.71
C ASN A 162 6.57 -23.43 7.02
N SER A 163 7.13 -22.23 7.19
CA SER A 163 8.57 -22.07 7.49
C SER A 163 8.90 -22.63 8.87
N GLU A 164 10.10 -23.20 9.04
CA GLU A 164 10.62 -23.57 10.36
C GLU A 164 11.42 -22.43 11.01
N THR A 165 11.72 -21.38 10.25
CA THR A 165 12.34 -20.14 10.72
C THR A 165 11.36 -18.96 10.58
N TYR A 166 11.07 -18.30 11.70
CA TYR A 166 10.08 -17.23 11.77
C TYR A 166 10.77 -15.88 11.93
N THR A 167 11.03 -15.20 10.80
CA THR A 167 11.59 -13.84 10.79
C THR A 167 10.52 -12.77 10.56
N THR A 168 9.32 -13.17 10.10
CA THR A 168 8.18 -12.27 9.86
C THR A 168 6.86 -12.92 10.21
N GLY A 169 5.88 -12.11 10.58
CA GLY A 169 4.49 -12.50 10.78
C GLY A 169 3.59 -12.24 9.58
N MET A 170 2.42 -12.86 9.56
CA MET A 170 1.48 -12.74 8.44
C MET A 170 0.99 -11.30 8.22
N PHE A 171 0.71 -10.55 9.28
CA PHE A 171 0.25 -9.17 9.15
C PHE A 171 1.41 -8.20 8.97
N GLY A 172 2.60 -8.53 9.47
CA GLY A 172 3.82 -7.80 9.10
C GLY A 172 4.10 -7.86 7.59
N ARG A 173 3.97 -9.04 6.98
CA ARG A 173 4.08 -9.20 5.51
C ARG A 173 2.95 -8.49 4.76
N TRP A 174 1.74 -8.47 5.31
CA TRP A 174 0.63 -7.72 4.73
C TRP A 174 0.90 -6.20 4.76
N LEU A 175 1.37 -5.66 5.89
CA LEU A 175 1.76 -4.26 6.02
C LEU A 175 2.92 -3.90 5.08
N ASP A 176 3.92 -4.77 4.95
CA ASP A 176 4.99 -4.63 3.96
C ASP A 176 4.43 -4.54 2.54
N GLY A 177 3.52 -5.44 2.18
CA GLY A 177 2.89 -5.49 0.85
C GLY A 177 2.06 -4.24 0.54
N MET A 178 1.44 -3.65 1.58
CA MET A 178 0.69 -2.40 1.47
C MET A 178 1.58 -1.15 1.53
N GLY A 179 2.89 -1.30 1.80
CA GLY A 179 3.80 -0.17 2.01
C GLY A 179 3.40 0.72 3.21
N MET A 180 2.78 0.13 4.24
CA MET A 180 2.27 0.86 5.40
C MET A 180 3.24 0.81 6.58
N ASP A 181 3.41 1.93 7.26
CA ASP A 181 4.31 2.11 8.40
C ASP A 181 3.64 2.83 9.59
N GLY A 182 4.39 2.96 10.69
CA GLY A 182 4.01 3.67 11.91
C GLY A 182 2.84 3.02 12.67
N LEU A 183 1.67 3.67 12.57
CA LEU A 183 0.45 3.30 13.31
C LEU A 183 -0.53 2.43 12.50
N ALA A 184 -0.15 2.00 11.29
CA ALA A 184 -0.95 1.06 10.52
C ALA A 184 -1.08 -0.31 11.20
N GLY A 185 0.02 -0.79 11.80
CA GLY A 185 0.04 -1.92 12.72
C GLY A 185 0.27 -1.44 14.15
N ILE A 186 -0.60 -1.84 15.07
CA ILE A 186 -0.51 -1.44 16.48
C ILE A 186 -0.62 -2.65 17.37
N ASN A 187 0.36 -2.85 18.26
CA ASN A 187 0.17 -3.73 19.40
C ASN A 187 -0.29 -2.92 20.62
N VAL A 188 -1.38 -3.33 21.26
CA VAL A 188 -1.92 -2.68 22.45
C VAL A 188 -1.75 -3.57 23.68
N GLY A 189 -1.20 -2.98 24.75
CA GLY A 189 -1.03 -3.64 26.05
C GLY A 189 0.44 -3.83 26.45
N GLY A 190 1.37 -3.59 25.54
CA GLY A 190 2.82 -3.63 25.78
C GLY A 190 3.60 -2.90 24.69
N SER A 191 4.85 -2.51 25.01
CA SER A 191 5.73 -1.80 24.07
C SER A 191 6.48 -2.72 23.09
N SER A 192 6.45 -4.04 23.31
CA SER A 192 6.99 -5.01 22.36
C SER A 192 6.03 -5.25 21.19
N VAL A 193 6.59 -5.45 20.00
CA VAL A 193 5.81 -5.82 18.80
C VAL A 193 5.84 -7.34 18.64
N PRO A 194 4.68 -8.03 18.67
CA PRO A 194 4.62 -9.49 18.50
C PRO A 194 4.99 -9.88 17.06
N LEU A 195 5.51 -11.11 16.89
CA LEU A 195 5.93 -11.66 15.60
C LEU A 195 4.85 -11.47 14.52
N VAL A 196 3.57 -11.63 14.87
CA VAL A 196 2.44 -11.53 13.93
C VAL A 196 2.41 -10.22 13.14
N LEU A 197 2.93 -9.13 13.73
CA LEU A 197 3.04 -7.81 13.10
C LEU A 197 4.44 -7.50 12.54
N GLN A 198 5.44 -8.35 12.77
CA GLN A 198 6.81 -8.08 12.31
C GLN A 198 6.94 -8.30 10.80
N GLY A 199 7.18 -7.23 10.06
CA GLY A 199 7.54 -7.24 8.64
C GLY A 199 9.05 -7.11 8.42
N THR A 200 9.45 -7.11 7.15
CA THR A 200 10.81 -6.78 6.71
C THR A 200 11.01 -5.29 6.44
N GLN A 201 9.92 -4.54 6.22
CA GLN A 201 9.94 -3.11 5.85
C GLN A 201 9.07 -2.25 6.79
N ALA A 202 7.91 -2.75 7.19
CA ALA A 202 6.93 -2.03 7.99
C ALA A 202 7.45 -1.75 9.42
N GLU A 203 7.51 -0.47 9.78
CA GLU A 203 7.71 -0.04 11.17
C GLU A 203 6.37 -0.13 11.90
N VAL A 204 6.29 -0.95 12.95
CA VAL A 204 5.06 -1.19 13.74
C VAL A 204 5.23 -0.66 15.15
N THR A 205 4.16 -0.13 15.74
CA THR A 205 4.21 0.52 17.05
C THR A 205 3.57 -0.33 18.15
N GLY A 206 4.31 -0.56 19.24
CA GLY A 206 3.76 -1.08 20.50
C GLY A 206 3.33 0.08 21.42
N LEU A 207 2.07 0.08 21.84
CA LEU A 207 1.50 1.10 22.72
C LEU A 207 1.02 0.49 24.02
N SER A 208 1.50 1.07 25.13
CA SER A 208 1.00 0.76 26.46
C SER A 208 -0.32 1.48 26.71
N SER A 209 -1.30 0.77 27.29
CA SER A 209 -2.51 1.41 27.84
C SER A 209 -2.24 2.10 29.19
N TRP A 210 -1.02 2.04 29.71
CA TRP A 210 -0.61 2.64 30.98
C TRP A 210 0.05 4.00 30.72
N GLY A 211 -0.33 5.02 31.48
CA GLY A 211 0.04 6.41 31.25
C GLY A 211 -1.09 7.18 30.55
N GLY A 212 -1.47 8.34 31.09
CA GLY A 212 -2.73 9.03 30.81
C GLY A 212 -2.92 9.66 29.44
N LEU A 213 -2.20 9.24 28.40
CA LEU A 213 -2.52 9.69 27.05
C LEU A 213 -3.76 8.99 26.53
N PHE A 214 -4.62 9.78 25.88
CA PHE A 214 -5.91 9.35 25.35
C PHE A 214 -6.93 8.92 26.43
N GLY A 215 -6.89 9.53 27.62
CA GLY A 215 -7.90 9.36 28.68
C GLY A 215 -7.77 8.06 29.49
N ALA A 216 -6.55 7.51 29.59
CA ALA A 216 -6.31 6.20 30.23
C ALA A 216 -5.81 6.30 31.69
N SER A 217 -5.40 7.47 32.20
CA SER A 217 -4.91 7.61 33.58
C SER A 217 -5.52 8.81 34.30
N THR A 218 -5.89 8.57 35.56
CA THR A 218 -6.36 9.56 36.53
C THR A 218 -5.50 9.56 37.80
N GLN A 219 -4.34 8.89 37.80
CA GLN A 219 -3.55 8.71 39.01
C GLN A 219 -2.74 9.96 39.34
N GLN A 220 -2.90 10.48 40.57
CA GLN A 220 -2.33 11.75 41.01
C GLN A 220 -0.80 11.82 40.86
N HIS A 221 -0.09 10.71 41.07
CA HIS A 221 1.37 10.68 40.94
C HIS A 221 1.86 10.76 39.49
N GLU A 222 1.10 10.23 38.53
CA GLU A 222 1.41 10.36 37.10
C GLU A 222 1.13 11.78 36.62
N THR A 223 0.05 12.40 37.09
CA THR A 223 -0.23 13.84 36.85
C THR A 223 0.90 14.72 37.37
N LEU A 224 1.40 14.45 38.58
CA LEU A 224 2.55 15.18 39.15
C LEU A 224 3.85 14.95 38.36
N ALA A 225 4.09 13.75 37.84
CA ALA A 225 5.24 13.46 37.00
C ALA A 225 5.16 14.21 35.65
N TYR A 226 3.98 14.22 35.02
CA TYR A 226 3.74 14.99 33.80
C TYR A 226 3.87 16.50 34.04
N ASP A 227 3.32 17.02 35.13
CA ASP A 227 3.44 18.44 35.51
C ASP A 227 4.91 18.81 35.76
N SER A 228 5.68 17.96 36.43
CA SER A 228 7.11 18.13 36.68
C SER A 228 7.94 18.16 35.37
N LEU A 229 7.63 17.28 34.43
CA LEU A 229 8.26 17.23 33.10
C LEU A 229 7.86 18.42 32.21
N THR A 230 6.61 18.87 32.28
CA THR A 230 6.21 20.11 31.59
C THR A 230 6.89 21.35 32.16
N ASN A 231 7.15 21.39 33.47
CA ASN A 231 7.86 22.50 34.11
C ASN A 231 9.35 22.54 33.75
N LEU A 232 9.99 21.38 33.51
CA LEU A 232 11.36 21.32 32.98
C LEU A 232 11.53 21.99 31.60
N GLY A 233 10.47 22.07 30.79
CA GLY A 233 10.48 22.78 29.51
C GLY A 233 10.20 24.29 29.62
N ASN A 234 9.82 24.79 30.80
CA ASN A 234 9.55 26.22 31.02
C ASN A 234 10.80 26.98 31.51
N ASP A 235 11.78 26.28 32.07
CA ASP A 235 13.06 26.86 32.50
C ASP A 235 14.09 26.73 31.37
N ASP A 236 14.75 27.84 31.03
CA ASP A 236 15.80 27.87 30.00
C ASP A 236 17.11 27.32 30.61
N ILE A 237 17.16 26.01 30.83
CA ILE A 237 18.22 25.35 31.63
C ILE A 237 19.58 25.23 30.90
N GLY A 238 19.79 25.95 29.80
CA GLY A 238 21.09 26.05 29.12
C GLY A 238 21.62 24.74 28.53
N LYS A 239 20.77 23.73 28.29
CA LYS A 239 21.16 22.41 27.74
C LYS A 239 20.96 22.29 26.21
N GLY A 240 21.27 23.36 25.48
CA GLY A 240 21.35 23.35 24.01
C GLY A 240 20.02 23.22 23.27
N LEU A 241 20.05 23.44 21.95
CA LEU A 241 18.88 23.42 21.06
C LEU A 241 18.08 22.09 21.11
N TRP A 242 18.71 21.01 21.56
CA TRP A 242 18.16 19.65 21.55
C TRP A 242 17.26 19.34 22.76
N SER A 243 17.63 19.76 23.98
CA SER A 243 16.78 19.56 25.17
C SER A 243 15.46 20.31 25.05
N ASN A 244 15.50 21.47 24.39
CA ASN A 244 14.34 22.34 24.23
C ASN A 244 13.34 21.76 23.22
N GLU A 245 13.79 21.13 22.13
CA GLU A 245 12.88 20.49 21.15
C GLU A 245 12.21 19.22 21.72
N VAL A 246 12.94 18.43 22.52
CA VAL A 246 12.37 17.27 23.23
C VAL A 246 11.35 17.75 24.26
N ALA A 247 11.69 18.73 25.09
CA ALA A 247 10.79 19.30 26.09
C ALA A 247 9.53 19.92 25.44
N ASP A 248 9.68 20.66 24.34
CA ASP A 248 8.57 21.23 23.56
C ASP A 248 7.65 20.13 22.99
N THR A 249 8.21 19.01 22.54
CA THR A 249 7.45 17.87 22.00
C THR A 249 6.66 17.15 23.10
N PHE A 250 7.27 16.96 24.28
CA PHE A 250 6.59 16.43 25.47
C PHE A 250 5.47 17.37 25.95
N GLN A 251 5.72 18.68 26.03
CA GLN A 251 4.71 19.68 26.41
C GLN A 251 3.55 19.72 25.42
N ALA A 252 3.82 19.63 24.11
CA ALA A 252 2.80 19.60 23.08
C ALA A 252 1.91 18.34 23.19
N ALA A 253 2.51 17.18 23.46
CA ALA A 253 1.77 15.93 23.65
C ALA A 253 0.87 15.95 24.88
N VAL A 254 1.37 16.41 26.03
CA VAL A 254 0.56 16.54 27.26
C VAL A 254 -0.56 17.58 27.09
N ARG A 255 -0.29 18.70 26.41
CA ARG A 255 -1.28 19.76 26.17
C ARG A 255 -2.44 19.28 25.30
N GLU A 256 -2.16 18.59 24.21
CA GLU A 256 -3.22 18.08 23.33
C GLU A 256 -3.91 16.85 23.92
N ALA A 257 -3.20 16.00 24.68
CA ALA A 257 -3.82 14.93 25.45
C ALA A 257 -4.90 15.47 26.41
N ARG A 258 -4.62 16.60 27.09
CA ARG A 258 -5.59 17.30 27.94
C ARG A 258 -6.74 17.96 27.17
N ARG A 259 -6.56 18.25 25.87
CA ARG A 259 -7.60 18.82 25.01
C ARG A 259 -8.57 17.76 24.47
N ILE A 260 -8.08 16.54 24.23
CA ILE A 260 -8.90 15.40 23.78
C ILE A 260 -9.53 14.61 24.93
N ASP A 261 -8.98 14.73 26.14
CA ASP A 261 -9.51 14.08 27.37
C ASP A 261 -11.02 14.29 27.61
N PRO A 262 -11.60 15.50 27.38
CA PRO A 262 -13.04 15.72 27.50
C PRO A 262 -13.89 14.97 26.46
N ILE A 263 -13.31 14.60 25.31
CA ILE A 263 -14.01 13.88 24.22
C ILE A 263 -14.22 12.42 24.60
N TYR A 264 -13.31 11.86 25.40
CA TYR A 264 -13.27 10.44 25.75
C TYR A 264 -13.59 10.17 27.22
N SER A 265 -14.21 11.15 27.89
CA SER A 265 -14.72 11.02 29.26
C SER A 265 -16.06 10.27 29.30
N PRO A 266 -16.28 9.40 30.31
CA PRO A 266 -15.43 9.18 31.48
C PRO A 266 -14.22 8.26 31.21
N ASN A 267 -13.21 8.38 32.07
CA ASN A 267 -12.01 7.54 32.05
C ASN A 267 -12.32 6.05 32.24
N VAL A 268 -11.44 5.19 31.73
CA VAL A 268 -11.59 3.74 31.82
C VAL A 268 -11.29 3.28 33.26
N THR A 269 -12.31 3.12 34.09
CA THR A 269 -12.17 2.75 35.52
C THR A 269 -12.13 1.24 35.76
N THR A 270 -11.94 0.42 34.72
CA THR A 270 -11.99 -1.04 34.87
C THR A 270 -10.63 -1.63 35.27
N ASN A 271 -10.66 -2.58 36.22
CA ASN A 271 -9.52 -3.42 36.55
C ASN A 271 -9.34 -4.59 35.56
N ASN A 272 -10.28 -4.76 34.62
CA ASN A 272 -10.16 -5.73 33.54
C ASN A 272 -9.13 -5.24 32.50
N TYR A 273 -8.00 -5.94 32.42
CA TYR A 273 -6.88 -5.62 31.55
C TYR A 273 -7.25 -5.59 30.06
N VAL A 274 -7.96 -6.62 29.56
CA VAL A 274 -8.32 -6.70 28.14
C VAL A 274 -9.38 -5.66 27.78
N ALA A 275 -10.34 -5.38 28.66
CA ALA A 275 -11.32 -4.32 28.41
C ALA A 275 -10.69 -2.93 28.37
N ARG A 276 -9.67 -2.67 29.20
CA ARG A 276 -8.92 -1.42 29.12
C ARG A 276 -8.16 -1.30 27.80
N ASN A 277 -7.46 -2.34 27.37
CA ASN A 277 -6.74 -2.38 26.11
C ASN A 277 -7.68 -2.20 24.90
N LEU A 278 -8.84 -2.86 24.90
CA LEU A 278 -9.81 -2.76 23.82
C LEU A 278 -10.55 -1.41 23.80
N THR A 279 -10.76 -0.78 24.96
CA THR A 279 -11.22 0.61 25.01
C THR A 279 -10.17 1.56 24.44
N PHE A 280 -8.90 1.33 24.73
CA PHE A 280 -7.80 2.10 24.15
C PHE A 280 -7.72 1.92 22.63
N ALA A 281 -7.88 0.69 22.13
CA ALA A 281 -7.98 0.41 20.70
C ALA A 281 -9.15 1.18 20.05
N ALA A 282 -10.33 1.20 20.67
CA ALA A 282 -11.48 1.98 20.18
C ALA A 282 -11.13 3.48 20.03
N ARG A 283 -10.41 4.04 20.99
CA ARG A 283 -9.97 5.44 20.95
C ARG A 283 -8.96 5.69 19.85
N LEU A 284 -8.01 4.78 19.63
CA LEU A 284 -7.07 4.86 18.50
C LEU A 284 -7.79 4.83 17.15
N ILE A 285 -8.81 3.97 17.02
CA ILE A 285 -9.66 3.88 15.83
C ILE A 285 -10.40 5.21 15.61
N ASN A 286 -11.03 5.76 16.65
CA ASN A 286 -11.79 7.01 16.56
C ASN A 286 -10.94 8.23 16.18
N LEU A 287 -9.63 8.18 16.44
CA LEU A 287 -8.69 9.22 16.07
C LEU A 287 -8.27 9.17 14.60
N ASP A 288 -8.63 8.10 13.89
CA ASP A 288 -8.38 7.92 12.47
C ASP A 288 -6.90 8.07 12.09
N LEU A 289 -6.04 7.37 12.84
CA LEU A 289 -4.58 7.44 12.68
C LEU A 289 -4.06 6.45 11.62
N GLY A 290 -4.95 5.95 10.75
CA GLY A 290 -4.61 4.96 9.72
C GLY A 290 -4.43 3.53 10.25
N ALA A 291 -4.94 3.22 11.44
CA ALA A 291 -4.83 1.88 12.03
C ALA A 291 -5.59 0.83 11.19
N ARG A 292 -4.89 -0.20 10.72
CA ARG A 292 -5.44 -1.28 9.89
C ARG A 292 -5.48 -2.61 10.61
N VAL A 293 -4.47 -2.90 11.42
CA VAL A 293 -4.43 -4.08 12.27
C VAL A 293 -4.04 -3.70 13.69
N ILE A 294 -4.85 -4.12 14.65
CA ILE A 294 -4.60 -3.91 16.08
C ILE A 294 -4.53 -5.27 16.76
N THR A 295 -3.43 -5.55 17.46
CA THR A 295 -3.28 -6.77 18.26
C THR A 295 -3.45 -6.46 19.74
N VAL A 296 -4.16 -7.33 20.45
CA VAL A 296 -4.29 -7.33 21.91
C VAL A 296 -4.02 -8.74 22.42
N SER A 297 -3.34 -8.89 23.55
CA SER A 297 -3.17 -10.20 24.19
C SER A 297 -3.90 -10.24 25.54
N GLN A 298 -4.57 -11.36 25.81
CA GLN A 298 -5.13 -11.73 27.10
C GLN A 298 -4.51 -13.06 27.53
N GLY A 299 -3.64 -13.01 28.52
CA GLY A 299 -3.05 -14.22 29.11
C GLY A 299 -3.93 -14.86 30.19
N GLY A 300 -3.48 -16.02 30.67
CA GLY A 300 -4.09 -16.75 31.78
C GLY A 300 -4.82 -18.03 31.37
N TYR A 301 -4.84 -18.36 30.09
CA TYR A 301 -5.53 -19.54 29.57
C TYR A 301 -4.82 -20.86 29.87
N ASP A 302 -3.61 -20.83 30.46
CA ASP A 302 -2.85 -22.03 30.83
C ASP A 302 -3.31 -22.71 32.13
N THR A 303 -4.56 -23.19 32.12
CA THR A 303 -5.26 -23.69 33.31
C THR A 303 -5.06 -25.19 33.52
N HIS A 304 -3.93 -25.56 34.15
CA HIS A 304 -3.67 -26.93 34.62
C HIS A 304 -4.35 -27.28 35.95
N SER A 305 -4.92 -26.26 36.61
CA SER A 305 -5.77 -26.37 37.79
C SER A 305 -6.77 -25.22 37.80
N ASN A 306 -7.75 -25.25 38.70
CA ASN A 306 -8.72 -24.16 38.89
C ASN A 306 -9.47 -23.78 37.58
N GLN A 307 -9.74 -24.77 36.71
CA GLN A 307 -10.28 -24.53 35.36
C GLN A 307 -11.56 -23.71 35.40
N LEU A 308 -12.55 -24.09 36.21
CA LEU A 308 -13.86 -23.45 36.21
C LEU A 308 -13.79 -21.98 36.60
N ALA A 309 -13.24 -21.65 37.77
CA ALA A 309 -13.22 -20.27 38.24
C ALA A 309 -12.25 -19.39 37.42
N GLY A 310 -11.07 -19.93 37.09
CA GLY A 310 -10.08 -19.23 36.27
C GLY A 310 -10.59 -18.91 34.87
N HIS A 311 -11.09 -19.92 34.16
CA HIS A 311 -11.61 -19.77 32.80
C HIS A 311 -12.87 -18.90 32.78
N ALA A 312 -13.78 -19.06 33.74
CA ALA A 312 -14.97 -18.21 33.84
C ALA A 312 -14.64 -16.72 33.99
N LYS A 313 -13.59 -16.39 34.75
CA LYS A 313 -13.10 -15.01 34.85
C LYS A 313 -12.54 -14.51 33.51
N LEU A 314 -11.76 -15.34 32.81
CA LEU A 314 -11.21 -14.99 31.49
C LEU A 314 -12.31 -14.75 30.45
N MET A 315 -13.34 -15.61 30.43
CA MET A 315 -14.52 -15.45 29.57
C MET A 315 -15.26 -14.15 29.86
N LYS A 316 -15.49 -13.85 31.15
CA LYS A 316 -16.11 -12.58 31.52
C LYS A 316 -15.26 -11.39 31.07
N ASP A 317 -13.95 -11.46 31.30
CA ASP A 317 -13.06 -10.36 30.96
C ASP A 317 -13.00 -10.12 29.44
N LEU A 318 -12.99 -11.20 28.65
CA LEU A 318 -13.03 -11.17 27.18
C LEU A 318 -14.35 -10.56 26.67
N ASP A 319 -15.50 -11.01 27.20
CA ASP A 319 -16.84 -10.53 26.84
C ASP A 319 -16.98 -9.03 27.13
N ASP A 320 -16.62 -8.61 28.34
CA ASP A 320 -16.62 -7.19 28.75
C ASP A 320 -15.69 -6.36 27.87
N GLY A 321 -14.56 -6.92 27.41
CA GLY A 321 -13.60 -6.20 26.59
C GLY A 321 -14.03 -6.02 25.14
N ILE A 322 -14.56 -7.07 24.51
CA ILE A 322 -15.12 -6.96 23.15
C ILE A 322 -16.31 -6.00 23.17
N LYS A 323 -17.17 -6.09 24.19
CA LYS A 323 -18.25 -5.13 24.42
C LYS A 323 -17.73 -3.70 24.48
N ALA A 324 -16.70 -3.46 25.30
CA ALA A 324 -16.11 -2.13 25.46
C ALA A 324 -15.54 -1.57 24.14
N LEU A 325 -14.88 -2.39 23.31
CA LEU A 325 -14.42 -1.95 21.98
C LEU A 325 -15.57 -1.41 21.14
N PHE A 326 -16.63 -2.20 20.96
CA PHE A 326 -17.74 -1.84 20.09
C PHE A 326 -18.57 -0.67 20.65
N GLU A 327 -18.78 -0.60 21.96
CA GLU A 327 -19.50 0.52 22.60
C GLU A 327 -18.73 1.84 22.53
N ASN A 328 -17.39 1.79 22.55
CA ASN A 328 -16.56 2.99 22.51
C ASN A 328 -16.06 3.34 21.09
N THR A 329 -16.28 2.49 20.09
CA THR A 329 -15.97 2.81 18.69
C THR A 329 -17.10 3.66 18.11
N SER A 330 -16.73 4.81 17.55
CA SER A 330 -17.66 5.74 16.92
C SER A 330 -18.45 5.05 15.80
N PRO A 331 -19.74 5.40 15.60
CA PRO A 331 -20.54 4.90 14.50
C PRO A 331 -19.89 5.06 13.11
N ALA A 332 -18.99 6.05 12.95
CA ALA A 332 -18.24 6.27 11.71
C ALA A 332 -17.21 5.16 11.37
N PHE A 333 -16.79 4.37 12.36
CA PHE A 333 -15.79 3.32 12.20
C PHE A 333 -16.30 1.93 12.58
N ARG A 334 -17.37 1.84 13.39
CA ARG A 334 -17.83 0.57 13.98
C ARG A 334 -18.09 -0.53 12.94
N SER A 335 -18.77 -0.23 11.84
CA SER A 335 -19.03 -1.20 10.76
C SER A 335 -17.77 -1.58 9.96
N ARG A 336 -16.65 -0.90 10.18
CA ARG A 336 -15.35 -1.18 9.58
C ARG A 336 -14.43 -1.97 10.50
N VAL A 337 -14.91 -2.44 11.66
CA VAL A 337 -14.14 -3.23 12.62
C VAL A 337 -14.65 -4.67 12.64
N VAL A 338 -13.75 -5.62 12.45
CA VAL A 338 -13.97 -7.02 12.84
C VAL A 338 -12.96 -7.41 13.91
N VAL A 339 -13.43 -8.16 14.90
CA VAL A 339 -12.58 -8.75 15.94
C VAL A 339 -12.47 -10.25 15.69
N MET A 340 -11.26 -10.79 15.80
CA MET A 340 -11.03 -12.23 15.79
C MET A 340 -10.23 -12.65 17.02
N THR A 341 -10.61 -13.77 17.64
CA THR A 341 -9.82 -14.39 18.71
C THR A 341 -9.05 -15.59 18.19
N TYR A 342 -7.87 -15.84 18.76
CA TYR A 342 -7.12 -17.08 18.49
C TYR A 342 -6.34 -17.53 19.74
N SER A 343 -5.95 -18.80 19.77
CA SER A 343 -5.06 -19.35 20.79
C SER A 343 -4.06 -20.29 20.11
N GLU A 344 -2.88 -20.46 20.70
CA GLU A 344 -1.78 -21.24 20.10
C GLU A 344 -2.13 -22.72 19.89
N PHE A 345 -3.06 -23.24 20.69
CA PHE A 345 -3.64 -24.57 20.62
C PHE A 345 -4.89 -24.66 21.50
N GLY A 346 -5.48 -25.85 21.64
CA GLY A 346 -6.64 -26.10 22.50
C GLY A 346 -6.35 -26.97 23.72
N ARG A 347 -7.40 -27.53 24.32
CA ARG A 347 -7.32 -28.39 25.51
C ARG A 347 -7.86 -29.78 25.23
N ARG A 348 -7.38 -30.76 26.01
CA ARG A 348 -7.90 -32.14 25.92
C ARG A 348 -9.36 -32.23 26.35
N VAL A 349 -10.03 -33.27 25.86
CA VAL A 349 -11.41 -33.60 26.28
C VAL A 349 -11.44 -33.98 27.75
N GLU A 350 -10.50 -34.83 28.15
CA GLU A 350 -10.36 -35.32 29.52
C GLU A 350 -9.77 -34.26 30.45
N ARG A 351 -10.37 -34.13 31.64
CA ARG A 351 -9.82 -33.29 32.70
C ARG A 351 -8.53 -33.88 33.26
N SER A 352 -7.68 -33.03 33.82
CA SER A 352 -6.54 -33.47 34.63
C SER A 352 -6.99 -33.86 36.05
N ASP A 353 -6.08 -34.51 36.80
CA ASP A 353 -6.29 -34.84 38.21
C ASP A 353 -6.32 -33.60 39.12
N SER A 354 -5.83 -32.46 38.63
CA SER A 354 -5.77 -31.20 39.38
C SER A 354 -6.97 -30.28 39.12
N ALA A 355 -8.09 -30.83 38.62
CA ALA A 355 -9.27 -30.05 38.19
C ALA A 355 -8.91 -28.96 37.15
N GLY A 356 -7.98 -29.30 36.25
CA GLY A 356 -7.54 -28.51 35.10
C GLY A 356 -7.69 -29.28 33.80
N THR A 357 -6.99 -28.84 32.75
CA THR A 357 -6.90 -29.56 31.47
C THR A 357 -5.48 -29.56 30.93
N ASP A 358 -5.05 -30.71 30.38
CA ASP A 358 -3.78 -30.81 29.66
C ASP A 358 -3.87 -30.10 28.29
N HIS A 359 -2.70 -29.82 27.70
CA HIS A 359 -2.59 -29.27 26.35
C HIS A 359 -3.19 -30.23 25.32
N GLY A 360 -3.96 -29.68 24.40
CA GLY A 360 -4.52 -30.38 23.25
C GLY A 360 -4.18 -29.65 21.95
N THR A 361 -4.98 -29.88 20.92
CA THR A 361 -4.69 -29.43 19.54
C THR A 361 -5.77 -28.52 18.95
N SER A 362 -7.00 -28.61 19.44
CA SER A 362 -8.17 -27.99 18.82
C SER A 362 -8.91 -27.07 19.79
N SER A 363 -9.23 -25.85 19.34
CA SER A 363 -10.02 -24.87 20.08
C SER A 363 -11.14 -24.28 19.22
N VAL A 364 -11.69 -23.15 19.66
CA VAL A 364 -12.67 -22.33 18.92
C VAL A 364 -12.14 -20.92 18.70
N MET A 365 -12.55 -20.29 17.61
CA MET A 365 -12.28 -18.88 17.33
C MET A 365 -13.59 -18.12 17.20
N PHE A 366 -13.64 -16.91 17.77
CA PHE A 366 -14.73 -15.97 17.56
C PHE A 366 -14.34 -15.00 16.46
N VAL A 367 -15.28 -14.72 15.55
CA VAL A 367 -15.19 -13.64 14.57
C VAL A 367 -16.45 -12.79 14.74
N VAL A 368 -16.30 -11.52 15.13
CA VAL A 368 -17.44 -10.65 15.49
C VAL A 368 -17.32 -9.27 14.86
N GLY A 369 -18.41 -8.79 14.28
CA GLY A 369 -18.50 -7.50 13.59
C GLY A 369 -19.86 -7.32 12.91
N ASP A 370 -20.22 -6.10 12.55
CA ASP A 370 -21.53 -5.75 11.94
C ASP A 370 -21.73 -6.31 10.51
N HIS A 371 -20.76 -7.08 10.02
CA HIS A 371 -20.63 -7.57 8.65
C HIS A 371 -20.20 -9.04 8.61
N VAL A 372 -20.21 -9.68 9.78
CA VAL A 372 -19.90 -11.09 9.93
C VAL A 372 -21.15 -11.89 9.62
N HIS A 373 -21.00 -12.94 8.83
CA HIS A 373 -22.05 -13.92 8.63
C HIS A 373 -22.11 -14.86 9.84
N GLY A 374 -23.01 -14.56 10.78
CA GLY A 374 -23.08 -15.23 12.08
C GLY A 374 -23.55 -16.68 12.04
N GLY A 375 -23.19 -17.44 13.08
CA GLY A 375 -23.54 -18.84 13.23
C GLY A 375 -22.38 -19.74 13.67
N LEU A 376 -22.62 -21.05 13.70
CA LEU A 376 -21.60 -22.05 13.94
C LEU A 376 -20.87 -22.35 12.63
N ALA A 377 -19.66 -21.81 12.47
CA ALA A 377 -18.84 -22.03 11.30
C ALA A 377 -18.00 -23.31 11.46
N SER A 378 -17.87 -24.07 10.37
CA SER A 378 -17.16 -25.36 10.24
C SER A 378 -17.67 -26.49 11.16
N ASP A 379 -17.19 -27.72 10.93
CA ASP A 379 -17.60 -28.89 11.71
C ASP A 379 -16.97 -28.89 13.11
N ALA A 380 -17.67 -29.48 14.09
CA ALA A 380 -17.10 -29.73 15.42
C ALA A 380 -16.23 -30.99 15.44
N PRO A 381 -15.12 -31.01 16.20
CA PRO A 381 -14.28 -32.18 16.33
C PRO A 381 -14.97 -33.28 17.15
N SER A 382 -14.66 -34.55 16.86
CA SER A 382 -15.19 -35.69 17.63
C SER A 382 -14.54 -35.77 19.02
N LEU A 383 -15.36 -35.89 20.06
CA LEU A 383 -14.90 -36.06 21.45
C LEU A 383 -14.46 -37.50 21.79
N THR A 384 -14.70 -38.45 20.89
CA THR A 384 -14.40 -39.88 21.11
C THR A 384 -13.41 -40.44 20.09
N ALA A 385 -13.34 -39.88 18.89
CA ALA A 385 -12.35 -40.24 17.87
C ALA A 385 -11.11 -39.33 18.02
N LEU A 386 -10.34 -39.58 19.07
CA LEU A 386 -9.12 -38.86 19.40
C LEU A 386 -7.91 -39.42 18.64
N ASP A 387 -6.87 -38.63 18.48
CA ASP A 387 -5.61 -39.13 17.92
C ASP A 387 -4.84 -40.01 18.91
N SER A 388 -3.70 -40.55 18.48
CA SER A 388 -2.89 -41.46 19.31
C SER A 388 -2.33 -40.84 20.59
N ARG A 389 -2.39 -39.51 20.75
CA ARG A 389 -1.97 -38.78 21.96
C ARG A 389 -3.16 -38.37 22.83
N GLY A 390 -4.38 -38.75 22.45
CA GLY A 390 -5.61 -38.37 23.13
C GLY A 390 -6.06 -36.95 22.82
N ASP A 391 -5.58 -36.36 21.73
CA ASP A 391 -5.96 -35.01 21.32
C ASP A 391 -7.15 -35.04 20.34
N LEU A 392 -7.89 -33.94 20.26
CA LEU A 392 -8.95 -33.76 19.27
C LEU A 392 -8.35 -33.74 17.84
N ASN A 393 -9.02 -34.41 16.91
CA ASN A 393 -8.71 -34.24 15.51
C ASN A 393 -9.22 -32.88 15.01
N LEU A 394 -8.39 -32.14 14.30
CA LEU A 394 -8.74 -30.85 13.72
C LEU A 394 -9.80 -31.05 12.63
N THR A 395 -10.80 -30.19 12.59
CA THR A 395 -11.73 -30.08 11.45
C THR A 395 -11.44 -28.84 10.61
N THR A 396 -10.74 -27.86 11.18
CA THR A 396 -10.40 -26.59 10.54
C THR A 396 -8.94 -26.23 10.78
N ASP A 397 -8.20 -25.98 9.71
CA ASP A 397 -6.87 -25.37 9.80
C ASP A 397 -7.03 -23.89 10.15
N VAL A 398 -6.34 -23.44 11.20
CA VAL A 398 -6.35 -22.03 11.63
C VAL A 398 -6.03 -21.05 10.49
N ARG A 399 -5.19 -21.46 9.53
CA ARG A 399 -4.82 -20.64 8.37
C ARG A 399 -5.97 -20.46 7.38
N SER A 400 -6.97 -21.34 7.37
CA SER A 400 -8.21 -21.16 6.60
C SER A 400 -9.04 -19.99 7.13
N VAL A 401 -9.04 -19.78 8.46
CA VAL A 401 -9.71 -18.63 9.08
C VAL A 401 -8.99 -17.33 8.72
N PHE A 402 -7.66 -17.30 8.87
CA PHE A 402 -6.85 -16.15 8.46
C PHE A 402 -6.93 -15.87 6.95
N ALA A 403 -6.95 -16.90 6.10
CA ALA A 403 -7.14 -16.75 4.66
C ALA A 403 -8.46 -16.08 4.33
N THR A 404 -9.53 -16.46 5.02
CA THR A 404 -10.85 -15.82 4.88
C THR A 404 -10.79 -14.35 5.30
N VAL A 405 -10.10 -14.01 6.40
CA VAL A 405 -9.92 -12.60 6.81
C VAL A 405 -9.11 -11.81 5.78
N PHE A 406 -8.03 -12.37 5.25
CA PHE A 406 -7.23 -11.68 4.24
C PHE A 406 -8.03 -11.41 2.98
N ASP A 407 -8.64 -12.44 2.40
CA ASP A 407 -9.35 -12.30 1.13
C ASP A 407 -10.64 -11.49 1.27
N ASP A 408 -11.48 -11.80 2.28
CA ASP A 408 -12.87 -11.32 2.31
C ASP A 408 -13.06 -10.07 3.18
N TRP A 409 -12.11 -9.74 4.07
CA TRP A 409 -12.18 -8.55 4.93
C TRP A 409 -11.09 -7.52 4.67
N LEU A 410 -9.85 -7.96 4.43
CA LEU A 410 -8.71 -7.06 4.24
C LEU A 410 -8.35 -6.80 2.78
N ASP A 411 -9.05 -7.44 1.83
CA ASP A 411 -8.81 -7.33 0.39
C ASP A 411 -7.34 -7.66 0.03
N ALA A 412 -6.85 -8.78 0.54
CA ALA A 412 -5.47 -9.21 0.41
C ALA A 412 -5.37 -10.68 -0.01
N ASP A 413 -4.49 -10.99 -0.97
CA ASP A 413 -4.26 -12.36 -1.41
C ASP A 413 -3.59 -13.20 -0.31
N HIS A 414 -4.37 -14.08 0.31
CA HIS A 414 -3.86 -14.98 1.34
C HIS A 414 -2.76 -15.92 0.83
N THR A 415 -2.72 -16.26 -0.47
CA THR A 415 -1.71 -17.19 -0.99
C THR A 415 -0.32 -16.56 -0.91
N ALA A 416 -0.20 -15.28 -1.27
CA ALA A 416 1.03 -14.51 -1.12
C ALA A 416 1.45 -14.38 0.36
N LEU A 417 0.48 -14.20 1.25
CA LEU A 417 0.74 -13.96 2.68
C LEU A 417 1.04 -15.25 3.45
N LEU A 418 0.28 -16.32 3.24
CA LEU A 418 0.38 -17.57 3.99
C LEU A 418 1.28 -18.62 3.30
N GLY A 419 1.72 -18.34 2.06
CA GLY A 419 2.61 -19.20 1.29
C GLY A 419 1.95 -20.46 0.73
N ALA A 420 0.63 -20.58 0.84
CA ALA A 420 -0.19 -21.65 0.28
C ALA A 420 -1.65 -21.20 0.21
N THR A 421 -2.43 -21.88 -0.63
CA THR A 421 -3.88 -21.68 -0.70
C THR A 421 -4.59 -22.48 0.39
N TYR A 422 -5.55 -21.85 1.07
CA TYR A 422 -6.37 -22.51 2.09
C TYR A 422 -7.86 -22.41 1.74
N PRO A 423 -8.69 -23.43 2.06
CA PRO A 423 -10.13 -23.35 1.87
C PRO A 423 -10.71 -22.17 2.65
N LYS A 424 -11.55 -21.35 2.01
CA LYS A 424 -12.24 -20.25 2.68
C LYS A 424 -13.48 -20.73 3.43
N LEU A 425 -13.81 -20.02 4.50
CA LEU A 425 -15.01 -20.19 5.30
C LEU A 425 -16.02 -19.10 4.95
N ASN A 426 -17.32 -19.36 5.15
CA ASN A 426 -18.35 -18.35 4.95
C ASN A 426 -18.52 -17.49 6.22
N LEU A 427 -17.59 -16.53 6.43
CA LEU A 427 -17.53 -15.71 7.65
C LEU A 427 -18.04 -14.27 7.49
N PHE A 428 -18.27 -13.81 6.26
CA PHE A 428 -18.61 -12.42 5.96
C PHE A 428 -19.78 -12.41 4.97
N ASP A 429 -20.79 -11.55 5.16
CA ASP A 429 -21.98 -11.49 4.31
C ASP A 429 -21.64 -11.20 2.84
N GLU A 430 -22.43 -11.69 1.87
CA GLU A 430 -22.18 -11.50 0.43
C GLU A 430 -22.12 -10.02 -0.02
N ASN A 431 -22.51 -9.05 0.82
CA ASN A 431 -22.35 -7.60 0.60
C ASN A 431 -21.47 -6.89 1.65
N SER A 432 -20.81 -7.63 2.53
CA SER A 432 -19.83 -7.09 3.49
C SER A 432 -18.44 -6.86 2.89
N GLY A 433 -18.18 -7.48 1.74
CA GLY A 433 -16.98 -7.33 0.91
C GLY A 433 -17.16 -7.74 -0.56
N ALA A 434 -18.20 -8.50 -0.91
CA ALA A 434 -18.43 -9.02 -2.27
C ALA A 434 -19.55 -8.30 -3.03
N GLY A 435 -19.66 -6.97 -2.90
CA GLY A 435 -20.57 -6.18 -3.72
C GLY A 435 -19.91 -5.76 -5.04
N ASN A 436 -19.79 -6.67 -6.03
CA ASN A 436 -19.53 -6.39 -7.47
C ASN A 436 -18.79 -5.07 -7.79
N ALA A 437 -17.69 -4.82 -7.11
CA ALA A 437 -16.83 -3.69 -7.31
C ALA A 437 -15.43 -4.28 -7.41
N GLU A 438 -14.82 -4.09 -8.56
CA GLU A 438 -13.39 -4.24 -8.76
C GLU A 438 -12.63 -3.72 -7.53
N PRO A 439 -11.59 -4.44 -7.06
CA PRO A 439 -10.92 -4.16 -5.79
C PRO A 439 -10.50 -2.70 -5.70
N LEU A 440 -10.88 -2.05 -4.60
CA LEU A 440 -10.48 -0.68 -4.28
C LEU A 440 -9.37 -0.74 -3.22
N VAL A 441 -8.27 -1.42 -3.57
CA VAL A 441 -6.95 -0.94 -3.17
C VAL A 441 -6.90 0.48 -3.70
N ALA A 442 -6.60 1.48 -2.87
CA ALA A 442 -5.92 2.65 -3.40
C ALA A 442 -4.57 2.12 -3.87
N ALA A 443 -4.57 1.53 -5.06
CA ALA A 443 -3.39 1.09 -5.77
C ALA A 443 -2.45 2.28 -5.69
N VAL A 444 -1.29 2.14 -5.03
CA VAL A 444 -0.28 3.18 -5.16
C VAL A 444 0.27 3.01 -6.55
N ALA A 445 -0.48 3.59 -7.49
CA ALA A 445 -0.49 3.17 -8.88
C ALA A 445 0.89 3.25 -9.47
N PHE A 446 1.53 4.38 -9.22
CA PHE A 446 2.83 4.70 -9.73
C PHE A 446 3.64 5.42 -8.65
N GLN A 447 4.74 4.80 -8.28
CA GLN A 447 5.69 5.32 -7.31
C GLN A 447 6.62 6.29 -8.04
N ALA A 448 6.16 7.52 -8.17
CA ALA A 448 6.89 8.56 -8.88
C ALA A 448 8.13 9.02 -8.10
N MET A 449 9.23 9.15 -8.83
CA MET A 449 10.53 9.46 -8.26
C MET A 449 11.12 10.70 -8.93
N GLN A 450 12.12 11.30 -8.28
CA GLN A 450 13.03 12.16 -9.02
C GLN A 450 13.81 11.28 -10.00
N PRO A 451 13.99 11.71 -11.26
CA PRO A 451 14.75 10.94 -12.24
C PRO A 451 16.13 10.55 -11.71
N ALA A 452 16.47 9.26 -11.78
CA ALA A 452 17.72 8.71 -11.27
C ALA A 452 18.42 7.85 -12.33
N ARG A 453 19.69 8.13 -12.59
CA ARG A 453 20.50 7.41 -13.58
C ARG A 453 20.92 6.04 -13.06
N ILE A 454 20.53 4.98 -13.75
CA ILE A 454 20.90 3.59 -13.42
C ILE A 454 21.86 2.96 -14.43
N LEU A 455 21.96 3.52 -15.64
CA LEU A 455 22.91 3.11 -16.67
C LEU A 455 23.45 4.33 -17.42
N ASP A 456 24.76 4.36 -17.65
CA ASP A 456 25.37 5.23 -18.64
C ASP A 456 26.63 4.57 -19.19
N THR A 457 26.54 4.06 -20.42
CA THR A 457 27.64 3.31 -21.03
C THR A 457 28.85 4.19 -21.37
N ARG A 458 28.72 5.53 -21.31
CA ARG A 458 29.83 6.48 -21.54
C ARG A 458 30.73 6.61 -20.31
N THR A 459 30.16 6.48 -19.13
CA THR A 459 30.85 6.68 -17.84
C THR A 459 31.03 5.38 -17.06
N GLY A 460 30.31 4.32 -17.45
CA GLY A 460 30.35 3.00 -16.81
C GLY A 460 29.38 2.83 -15.64
N ILE A 461 28.48 3.79 -15.42
CA ILE A 461 27.39 3.65 -14.43
C ILE A 461 26.55 2.40 -14.77
N GLY A 462 26.19 1.63 -13.74
CA GLY A 462 25.30 0.46 -13.83
C GLY A 462 26.00 -0.86 -14.18
N LEU A 463 27.02 -0.83 -15.06
CA LEU A 463 27.72 -2.04 -15.53
C LEU A 463 29.22 -2.07 -15.25
N GLY A 464 29.77 -1.02 -14.64
CA GLY A 464 31.19 -0.96 -14.25
C GLY A 464 32.18 -0.91 -15.41
N ARG A 465 31.72 -0.61 -16.63
CA ARG A 465 32.56 -0.55 -17.84
C ARG A 465 32.05 0.48 -18.84
N ILE A 466 32.97 1.14 -19.54
CA ILE A 466 32.67 2.08 -20.62
C ILE A 466 32.65 1.32 -21.95
N PHE A 467 31.57 1.44 -22.72
CA PHE A 467 31.43 0.79 -24.02
C PHE A 467 30.31 1.40 -24.87
N ARG A 468 30.32 1.11 -26.17
CA ARG A 468 29.18 1.34 -27.08
C ARG A 468 28.52 -0.01 -27.34
N LEU A 469 27.19 -0.08 -27.24
CA LEU A 469 26.42 -1.28 -27.54
C LEU A 469 26.44 -1.53 -29.06
N GLY A 470 27.04 -2.64 -29.48
CA GLY A 470 27.25 -2.96 -30.89
C GLY A 470 26.05 -3.61 -31.58
N ALA A 471 26.16 -3.79 -32.89
CA ALA A 471 25.12 -4.36 -33.74
C ALA A 471 24.82 -5.80 -33.31
N GLY A 472 23.53 -6.11 -33.17
CA GLY A 472 23.09 -7.45 -32.75
C GLY A 472 23.31 -7.75 -31.26
N GLN A 473 23.89 -6.83 -30.48
CA GLN A 473 24.21 -7.08 -29.08
C GLN A 473 23.05 -6.76 -28.14
N SER A 474 23.07 -7.37 -26.96
CA SER A 474 22.17 -7.05 -25.86
C SER A 474 22.92 -6.87 -24.55
N ILE A 475 22.35 -6.07 -23.66
CA ILE A 475 22.81 -5.88 -22.28
C ILE A 475 21.65 -6.06 -21.32
N ASP A 476 21.93 -6.61 -20.14
CA ASP A 476 20.97 -6.68 -19.05
C ASP A 476 21.27 -5.57 -18.06
N VAL A 477 20.27 -4.75 -17.76
CA VAL A 477 20.36 -3.60 -16.88
C VAL A 477 19.69 -3.95 -15.55
N PRO A 478 20.45 -4.01 -14.43
CA PRO A 478 19.86 -4.13 -13.10
C PRO A 478 18.98 -2.92 -12.80
N VAL A 479 17.74 -3.17 -12.36
CA VAL A 479 16.80 -2.11 -11.98
C VAL A 479 16.53 -2.15 -10.47
N ASN A 480 16.22 -3.32 -9.92
CA ASN A 480 15.98 -3.46 -8.49
C ASN A 480 17.21 -3.02 -7.66
N GLY A 481 16.96 -2.23 -6.62
CA GLY A 481 18.00 -1.66 -5.77
C GLY A 481 18.84 -0.56 -6.42
N GLN A 482 18.51 -0.09 -7.63
CA GLN A 482 19.22 1.00 -8.32
C GLN A 482 18.39 2.28 -8.33
N GLY A 483 19.04 3.44 -8.19
CA GLY A 483 18.37 4.74 -8.37
C GLY A 483 17.16 4.97 -7.45
N ASN A 484 17.17 4.40 -6.23
CA ASN A 484 16.07 4.37 -5.25
C ASN A 484 14.87 3.48 -5.62
N VAL A 485 14.99 2.64 -6.65
CA VAL A 485 14.02 1.58 -6.91
C VAL A 485 14.20 0.49 -5.85
N PRO A 486 13.13 0.00 -5.20
CA PRO A 486 13.22 -1.06 -4.21
C PRO A 486 13.88 -2.34 -4.73
N LEU A 487 14.39 -3.16 -3.81
CA LEU A 487 14.97 -4.47 -4.14
C LEU A 487 13.89 -5.51 -4.50
N THR A 488 12.67 -5.35 -4.00
CA THR A 488 11.52 -6.27 -4.16
C THR A 488 10.22 -5.46 -4.30
N GLY A 489 9.12 -6.12 -4.68
CA GLY A 489 7.80 -5.46 -4.80
C GLY A 489 7.61 -4.62 -6.06
N VAL A 490 8.58 -4.60 -6.97
CA VAL A 490 8.54 -3.86 -8.24
C VAL A 490 8.06 -4.76 -9.37
N GLY A 491 6.88 -4.48 -9.93
CA GLY A 491 6.31 -5.24 -11.05
C GLY A 491 6.78 -4.74 -12.40
N SER A 492 6.83 -3.42 -12.57
CA SER A 492 7.36 -2.79 -13.77
C SER A 492 7.98 -1.43 -13.45
N VAL A 493 8.77 -0.92 -14.40
CA VAL A 493 9.53 0.32 -14.24
C VAL A 493 9.23 1.25 -15.40
N SER A 494 9.12 2.54 -15.09
CA SER A 494 9.08 3.62 -16.08
C SER A 494 10.47 4.27 -16.14
N MET A 495 11.07 4.25 -17.33
CA MET A 495 12.43 4.73 -17.56
C MET A 495 12.51 5.57 -18.83
N ASN A 496 13.28 6.64 -18.78
CA ASN A 496 13.68 7.38 -19.97
C ASN A 496 14.97 6.77 -20.51
N VAL A 497 14.90 6.19 -21.70
CA VAL A 497 16.04 5.56 -22.37
C VAL A 497 16.56 6.52 -23.43
N THR A 498 17.83 6.91 -23.32
CA THR A 498 18.48 7.83 -24.27
C THR A 498 19.61 7.11 -24.99
N VAL A 499 19.71 7.30 -26.30
CA VAL A 499 20.88 6.92 -27.08
C VAL A 499 21.68 8.15 -27.48
N SER A 500 23.00 8.01 -27.55
CA SER A 500 23.89 9.05 -28.08
C SER A 500 25.01 8.44 -28.91
N ASP A 501 25.63 9.28 -29.73
CA ASP A 501 26.80 8.95 -30.56
C ASP A 501 26.58 7.77 -31.51
N CYS A 502 25.34 7.48 -31.92
CA CYS A 502 25.06 6.38 -32.85
C CYS A 502 25.75 6.60 -34.21
N ASP A 503 26.32 5.55 -34.80
CA ASP A 503 27.07 5.62 -36.07
C ASP A 503 26.27 5.15 -37.30
N ALA A 504 25.09 4.57 -37.10
CA ALA A 504 24.22 4.08 -38.15
C ALA A 504 22.74 4.15 -37.74
N PRO A 505 21.80 4.15 -38.71
CA PRO A 505 20.39 3.90 -38.43
C PRO A 505 20.17 2.59 -37.68
N SER A 506 19.45 2.64 -36.57
CA SER A 506 19.18 1.50 -35.71
C SER A 506 17.90 1.69 -34.90
N TYR A 507 17.54 0.67 -34.12
CA TYR A 507 16.53 0.75 -33.07
C TYR A 507 16.95 -0.04 -31.83
N LEU A 508 16.39 0.36 -30.68
CA LEU A 508 16.43 -0.41 -29.45
C LEU A 508 15.13 -1.20 -29.24
N THR A 509 15.28 -2.43 -28.76
CA THR A 509 14.19 -3.21 -28.14
C THR A 509 14.50 -3.36 -26.66
N ILE A 510 13.51 -3.12 -25.80
CA ILE A 510 13.60 -3.27 -24.35
C ILE A 510 12.52 -4.25 -23.89
N TRP A 511 12.89 -5.22 -23.05
CA TRP A 511 11.98 -6.26 -22.57
C TRP A 511 12.43 -6.87 -21.23
N PRO A 512 11.58 -7.67 -20.56
CA PRO A 512 11.95 -8.35 -19.32
C PRO A 512 13.08 -9.36 -19.57
N THR A 513 14.18 -9.26 -18.80
CA THR A 513 15.29 -10.22 -18.93
C THR A 513 14.83 -11.66 -18.70
N GLY A 514 15.26 -12.59 -19.56
CA GLY A 514 14.85 -13.99 -19.50
C GLY A 514 13.67 -14.34 -20.40
N ASP A 515 12.88 -13.36 -20.84
CA ASP A 515 11.81 -13.58 -21.82
C ASP A 515 12.34 -13.53 -23.28
N PRO A 516 11.64 -14.17 -24.24
CA PRO A 516 11.95 -14.03 -25.65
C PRO A 516 11.86 -12.57 -26.10
N ARG A 517 12.88 -12.10 -26.84
CA ARG A 517 12.90 -10.72 -27.35
C ARG A 517 11.73 -10.47 -28.30
N PRO A 518 10.89 -9.44 -28.05
CA PRO A 518 9.80 -9.07 -28.94
C PRO A 518 10.29 -8.38 -30.21
N ASN A 519 9.42 -8.24 -31.22
CA ASN A 519 9.69 -7.50 -32.45
C ASN A 519 9.37 -5.99 -32.35
N ALA A 520 9.20 -5.48 -31.12
CA ALA A 520 8.91 -4.08 -30.85
C ALA A 520 10.18 -3.21 -30.95
N SER A 521 10.02 -1.98 -31.47
CA SER A 521 11.07 -0.96 -31.51
C SER A 521 10.70 0.18 -30.55
N ASN A 522 11.31 0.20 -29.37
CA ASN A 522 11.01 1.21 -28.35
C ASN A 522 11.69 2.55 -28.66
N LEU A 523 12.78 2.57 -29.42
CA LEU A 523 13.50 3.80 -29.72
C LEU A 523 14.19 3.64 -31.07
N ASN A 524 14.04 4.61 -31.97
CA ASN A 524 14.69 4.59 -33.28
C ASN A 524 15.68 5.76 -33.39
N MET A 525 16.82 5.51 -34.00
CA MET A 525 17.91 6.47 -34.12
C MET A 525 18.51 6.45 -35.52
N VAL A 526 19.05 7.59 -35.97
CA VAL A 526 19.92 7.68 -37.15
C VAL A 526 21.26 8.28 -36.77
N ALA A 527 22.30 8.01 -37.56
CA ALA A 527 23.67 8.39 -37.25
C ALA A 527 23.81 9.85 -36.79
N GLY A 528 24.51 10.06 -35.68
CA GLY A 528 24.77 11.37 -35.07
C GLY A 528 23.63 11.95 -34.22
N GLN A 529 22.49 11.26 -34.10
CA GLN A 529 21.40 11.73 -33.26
C GLN A 529 21.56 11.30 -31.79
N THR A 530 21.16 12.22 -30.90
CA THR A 530 20.86 11.92 -29.50
C THR A 530 19.36 12.00 -29.30
N VAL A 531 18.72 10.87 -29.00
CA VAL A 531 17.27 10.77 -28.91
C VAL A 531 16.86 9.96 -27.67
N PRO A 532 15.92 10.45 -26.86
CA PRO A 532 15.30 9.70 -25.79
C PRO A 532 13.91 9.19 -26.20
N ASN A 533 13.44 8.15 -25.51
CA ASN A 533 12.02 7.81 -25.44
C ASN A 533 11.68 7.29 -24.03
N LEU A 534 10.47 7.61 -23.54
CA LEU A 534 9.98 6.98 -22.32
C LEU A 534 9.58 5.52 -22.61
N VAL A 535 9.98 4.61 -21.73
CA VAL A 535 9.72 3.19 -21.84
C VAL A 535 9.15 2.67 -20.53
N VAL A 536 8.06 1.92 -20.61
CA VAL A 536 7.54 1.13 -19.50
C VAL A 536 7.82 -0.34 -19.80
N SER A 537 8.49 -1.03 -18.87
CA SER A 537 8.82 -2.45 -19.02
C SER A 537 8.61 -3.21 -17.72
N LYS A 538 8.02 -4.40 -17.81
CA LYS A 538 8.07 -5.40 -16.75
C LYS A 538 9.51 -5.76 -16.42
N LEU A 539 9.77 -6.08 -15.15
CA LEU A 539 11.06 -6.61 -14.73
C LEU A 539 11.09 -8.12 -14.91
N GLY A 540 12.20 -8.60 -15.49
CA GLY A 540 12.45 -10.02 -15.70
C GLY A 540 13.34 -10.63 -14.61
N ALA A 541 14.02 -11.72 -14.96
CA ALA A 541 14.91 -12.48 -14.08
C ALA A 541 15.90 -11.56 -13.33
N GLY A 542 15.88 -11.63 -12.00
CA GLY A 542 16.77 -10.85 -11.14
C GLY A 542 16.45 -9.35 -11.07
N GLY A 543 15.23 -8.92 -11.42
CA GLY A 543 14.83 -7.51 -11.35
C GLY A 543 15.50 -6.66 -12.42
N LYS A 544 15.63 -7.20 -13.65
CA LYS A 544 16.38 -6.60 -14.76
C LYS A 544 15.52 -6.38 -16.00
N VAL A 545 15.99 -5.49 -16.86
CA VAL A 545 15.51 -5.37 -18.25
C VAL A 545 16.65 -5.64 -19.22
N SER A 546 16.34 -6.24 -20.36
CA SER A 546 17.30 -6.44 -21.44
C SER A 546 17.11 -5.37 -22.52
N ILE A 547 18.21 -4.85 -23.05
CA ILE A 547 18.24 -3.83 -24.11
C ILE A 547 19.05 -4.36 -25.29
N PHE A 548 18.45 -4.40 -26.47
CA PHE A 548 19.04 -4.87 -27.72
C PHE A 548 19.29 -3.70 -28.67
N ASN A 549 20.43 -3.70 -29.38
CA ASN A 549 20.70 -2.79 -30.49
C ASN A 549 20.71 -3.53 -31.83
N ALA A 550 19.93 -3.06 -32.80
CA ALA A 550 19.75 -3.73 -34.08
C ALA A 550 20.96 -3.63 -35.02
N ALA A 551 21.52 -2.43 -35.16
CA ALA A 551 22.58 -2.11 -36.10
C ALA A 551 23.52 -1.02 -35.55
N GLY A 552 24.68 -0.86 -36.19
CA GLY A 552 25.69 0.13 -35.77
C GLY A 552 26.17 -0.05 -34.34
N THR A 553 26.74 1.00 -33.76
CA THR A 553 27.11 1.09 -32.36
C THR A 553 26.56 2.36 -31.74
N THR A 554 26.13 2.32 -30.48
CA THR A 554 25.56 3.47 -29.78
C THR A 554 25.88 3.46 -28.29
N ASN A 555 25.91 4.63 -27.66
CA ASN A 555 25.82 4.73 -26.20
C ASN A 555 24.36 4.59 -25.75
N VAL A 556 24.16 4.04 -24.55
CA VAL A 556 22.84 3.89 -23.92
C VAL A 556 22.88 4.49 -22.52
N ILE A 557 21.91 5.33 -22.23
CA ILE A 557 21.69 5.97 -20.93
C ILE A 557 20.27 5.62 -20.48
N VAL A 558 20.12 5.22 -19.22
CA VAL A 558 18.82 4.87 -18.63
C VAL A 558 18.64 5.64 -17.33
N ASP A 559 17.61 6.49 -17.31
CA ASP A 559 17.17 7.22 -16.12
C ASP A 559 15.78 6.69 -15.69
N VAL A 560 15.65 6.15 -14.48
CA VAL A 560 14.37 5.70 -13.92
C VAL A 560 13.61 6.90 -13.39
N VAL A 561 12.31 7.00 -13.74
CA VAL A 561 11.43 8.11 -13.30
C VAL A 561 10.35 7.66 -12.31
N GLY A 562 10.21 6.35 -12.13
CA GLY A 562 9.34 5.72 -11.13
C GLY A 562 9.06 4.27 -11.46
N TRP A 563 8.28 3.60 -10.61
CA TRP A 563 7.97 2.18 -10.75
C TRP A 563 6.51 1.87 -10.38
N PHE A 564 6.02 0.76 -10.90
CA PHE A 564 4.71 0.21 -10.57
C PHE A 564 4.90 -1.02 -9.66
N PRO A 565 4.18 -1.11 -8.55
CA PRO A 565 4.24 -2.27 -7.66
C PRO A 565 3.79 -3.57 -8.36
N VAL A 566 4.10 -4.71 -7.74
CA VAL A 566 3.52 -6.01 -8.11
C VAL A 566 2.10 -6.07 -7.52
N ASP A 567 1.17 -5.33 -8.12
CA ASP A 567 -0.24 -5.31 -7.76
C ASP A 567 -1.13 -5.20 -9.01
N ASN A 568 -2.44 -4.99 -8.84
CA ASN A 568 -3.39 -4.80 -9.94
C ASN A 568 -3.43 -3.34 -10.46
N SER A 569 -2.53 -2.45 -10.03
CA SER A 569 -2.56 -1.04 -10.44
C SER A 569 -2.15 -0.82 -11.89
N PHE A 570 -1.30 -1.68 -12.42
CA PHE A 570 -0.88 -1.66 -13.81
C PHE A 570 -0.45 -3.06 -14.24
N THR A 571 -1.16 -3.62 -15.20
CA THR A 571 -0.77 -4.92 -15.76
C THR A 571 0.19 -4.71 -16.92
N SER A 572 1.48 -4.91 -16.67
CA SER A 572 2.49 -4.90 -17.71
C SER A 572 2.50 -6.19 -18.52
N LEU A 573 2.66 -6.07 -19.84
CA LEU A 573 2.62 -7.15 -20.81
C LEU A 573 3.99 -7.30 -21.49
N VAL A 574 4.28 -8.49 -22.00
CA VAL A 574 5.30 -8.63 -23.05
C VAL A 574 4.78 -7.89 -24.27
N PRO A 575 5.56 -6.97 -24.89
CA PRO A 575 5.10 -6.15 -26.00
C PRO A 575 4.45 -6.98 -27.12
N ALA A 576 3.18 -6.67 -27.41
CA ALA A 576 2.38 -7.42 -28.38
C ALA A 576 1.81 -6.52 -29.48
N ARG A 577 1.96 -6.93 -30.75
CA ARG A 577 1.48 -6.15 -31.89
C ARG A 577 -0.04 -6.21 -32.03
N VAL A 578 -0.69 -5.06 -31.93
CA VAL A 578 -2.16 -4.93 -32.06
C VAL A 578 -2.59 -4.15 -33.30
N LEU A 579 -1.66 -3.39 -33.91
CA LEU A 579 -1.88 -2.68 -35.17
C LEU A 579 -0.64 -2.75 -36.05
N ASP A 580 -0.80 -3.07 -37.33
CA ASP A 580 0.26 -2.90 -38.34
C ASP A 580 -0.35 -2.75 -39.73
N THR A 581 -0.43 -1.50 -40.16
CA THR A 581 -0.97 -1.11 -41.47
C THR A 581 -0.15 -1.63 -42.66
N ARG A 582 1.08 -2.11 -42.47
CA ARG A 582 1.93 -2.65 -43.56
C ARG A 582 1.51 -4.06 -43.96
N VAL A 583 1.03 -4.83 -42.98
CA VAL A 583 0.68 -6.26 -43.13
C VAL A 583 -0.80 -6.54 -42.90
N GLY A 584 -1.56 -5.55 -42.42
CA GLY A 584 -3.00 -5.67 -42.19
C GLY A 584 -3.37 -6.27 -40.83
N ILE A 585 -2.57 -6.02 -39.79
CA ILE A 585 -2.92 -6.40 -38.41
C ILE A 585 -3.82 -5.31 -37.82
N GLY A 586 -4.99 -5.69 -37.31
CA GLY A 586 -5.94 -4.79 -36.65
C GLY A 586 -6.71 -3.84 -37.59
N VAL A 587 -6.28 -3.71 -38.85
CA VAL A 587 -6.84 -2.82 -39.86
C VAL A 587 -6.52 -3.36 -41.25
N ALA A 588 -7.21 -2.88 -42.29
CA ALA A 588 -6.85 -3.17 -43.68
C ALA A 588 -5.42 -2.69 -44.00
N LYS A 589 -4.70 -3.47 -44.81
CA LYS A 589 -3.36 -3.13 -45.29
C LYS A 589 -3.41 -1.87 -46.16
N GLY A 590 -2.56 -0.88 -45.86
CA GLY A 590 -2.43 0.36 -46.62
C GLY A 590 -1.93 1.53 -45.76
N LYS A 591 -1.35 2.56 -46.38
CA LYS A 591 -0.95 3.78 -45.66
C LYS A 591 -2.18 4.58 -45.24
N VAL A 592 -2.13 5.16 -44.04
CA VAL A 592 -3.15 6.07 -43.53
C VAL A 592 -2.93 7.43 -44.18
N GLY A 593 -3.91 7.90 -44.94
CA GLY A 593 -3.85 9.17 -45.68
C GLY A 593 -4.08 10.41 -44.82
N SER A 594 -4.03 11.57 -45.46
CA SER A 594 -4.21 12.87 -44.81
C SER A 594 -5.63 12.97 -44.25
N GLY A 595 -5.76 13.40 -43.00
CA GLY A 595 -7.04 13.46 -42.34
C GLY A 595 -7.56 12.10 -41.86
N GLY A 596 -6.86 11.00 -42.14
CA GLY A 596 -7.31 9.64 -41.86
C GLY A 596 -7.32 9.32 -40.37
N VAL A 597 -8.33 8.56 -39.94
CA VAL A 597 -8.45 8.05 -38.57
C VAL A 597 -8.48 6.54 -38.61
N VAL A 598 -7.61 5.90 -37.83
CA VAL A 598 -7.61 4.46 -37.60
C VAL A 598 -8.24 4.17 -36.23
N PRO A 599 -9.42 3.53 -36.18
CA PRO A 599 -9.97 3.03 -34.93
C PRO A 599 -9.22 1.76 -34.52
N LEU A 600 -8.35 1.86 -33.52
CA LEU A 600 -7.61 0.73 -32.97
C LEU A 600 -8.42 0.09 -31.84
N THR A 601 -8.93 -1.11 -32.08
CA THR A 601 -9.55 -1.93 -31.02
C THR A 601 -8.44 -2.54 -30.16
N VAL A 602 -8.39 -2.17 -28.89
CA VAL A 602 -7.38 -2.68 -27.94
C VAL A 602 -7.95 -3.75 -27.01
N ARG A 603 -9.25 -3.74 -26.75
CA ARG A 603 -9.92 -4.74 -25.92
C ARG A 603 -9.74 -6.14 -26.53
N ASN A 604 -9.43 -7.11 -25.68
CA ASN A 604 -9.22 -8.52 -26.06
C ASN A 604 -8.15 -8.70 -27.16
N ARG A 605 -7.11 -7.86 -27.15
CA ARG A 605 -5.98 -7.89 -28.11
C ARG A 605 -4.66 -7.79 -27.36
N GLY A 606 -3.67 -8.57 -27.79
CA GLY A 606 -2.29 -8.44 -27.30
C GLY A 606 -2.12 -8.62 -25.78
N GLY A 607 -3.04 -9.30 -25.08
CA GLY A 607 -3.01 -9.48 -23.62
C GLY A 607 -3.85 -8.47 -22.82
N VAL A 608 -4.53 -7.52 -23.49
CA VAL A 608 -5.51 -6.63 -22.86
C VAL A 608 -6.82 -7.40 -22.61
N PRO A 609 -7.45 -7.29 -21.43
CA PRO A 609 -8.64 -8.05 -21.08
C PRO A 609 -9.88 -7.63 -21.86
N ASP A 610 -10.91 -8.47 -21.81
CA ASP A 610 -12.25 -8.23 -22.33
C ASP A 610 -13.23 -7.83 -21.20
N GLN A 611 -12.75 -7.02 -20.25
CA GLN A 611 -13.49 -6.64 -19.05
C GLN A 611 -14.01 -5.20 -19.11
N SER A 612 -15.04 -4.91 -18.30
CA SER A 612 -15.71 -3.61 -18.21
C SER A 612 -14.92 -2.53 -17.46
N ASP A 613 -13.88 -2.94 -16.75
CA ASP A 613 -13.00 -2.14 -15.92
C ASP A 613 -11.77 -1.60 -16.68
N LEU A 614 -11.45 -2.07 -17.89
CA LEU A 614 -10.39 -1.48 -18.73
C LEU A 614 -10.58 0.04 -18.90
N ASP A 615 -9.66 0.86 -18.37
CA ASP A 615 -9.76 2.33 -18.39
C ASP A 615 -8.71 2.99 -19.29
N ALA A 616 -7.48 2.48 -19.31
CA ALA A 616 -6.41 2.97 -20.18
C ALA A 616 -5.47 1.87 -20.69
N VAL A 617 -4.77 2.16 -21.79
CA VAL A 617 -3.74 1.31 -22.37
C VAL A 617 -2.44 2.07 -22.55
N VAL A 618 -1.33 1.35 -22.42
CA VAL A 618 0.02 1.82 -22.72
C VAL A 618 0.46 1.24 -24.06
N LEU A 619 0.68 2.11 -25.03
CA LEU A 619 1.02 1.76 -26.41
C LEU A 619 2.38 2.34 -26.77
N ASN A 620 3.19 1.57 -27.48
CA ASN A 620 4.27 2.12 -28.28
C ASN A 620 3.79 2.24 -29.72
N ILE A 621 3.66 3.48 -30.21
CA ILE A 621 3.17 3.75 -31.57
C ILE A 621 4.35 4.15 -32.44
N THR A 622 4.54 3.44 -33.54
CA THR A 622 5.59 3.70 -34.53
C THR A 622 4.98 4.11 -35.86
N VAL A 623 5.47 5.19 -36.44
CA VAL A 623 5.19 5.54 -37.83
C VAL A 623 6.31 5.06 -38.74
N ALA A 624 5.97 4.65 -39.96
CA ALA A 624 6.94 4.24 -40.96
C ALA A 624 6.60 4.80 -42.34
N GLU A 625 7.63 5.18 -43.08
CA GLU A 625 7.54 5.72 -44.44
C GLU A 625 6.54 6.89 -44.62
N PRO A 626 6.54 7.92 -43.74
CA PRO A 626 5.72 9.11 -43.93
C PRO A 626 6.12 9.84 -45.21
N THR A 627 5.16 10.24 -46.03
CA THR A 627 5.44 10.92 -47.32
C THR A 627 5.76 12.40 -47.18
N VAL A 628 5.34 13.01 -46.07
CA VAL A 628 5.51 14.44 -45.75
C VAL A 628 5.63 14.60 -44.24
N GLN A 629 6.01 15.79 -43.77
CA GLN A 629 5.94 16.11 -42.35
C GLN A 629 4.49 16.05 -41.84
N SER A 630 4.28 15.36 -40.73
CA SER A 630 2.94 15.14 -40.16
C SER A 630 3.02 14.92 -38.64
N TYR A 631 1.86 14.72 -38.00
CA TYR A 631 1.75 14.28 -36.62
C TYR A 631 0.61 13.28 -36.45
N LEU A 632 0.70 12.47 -35.40
CA LEU A 632 -0.39 11.64 -34.91
C LEU A 632 -1.05 12.25 -33.67
N THR A 633 -2.37 12.12 -33.60
CA THR A 633 -3.17 12.39 -32.38
C THR A 633 -3.85 11.10 -31.95
N VAL A 634 -3.84 10.82 -30.65
CA VAL A 634 -4.40 9.59 -30.05
C VAL A 634 -5.41 9.97 -28.96
N TRP A 635 -6.60 9.40 -29.00
CA TRP A 635 -7.67 9.73 -28.04
C TRP A 635 -8.72 8.60 -27.91
N PRO A 636 -9.49 8.57 -26.80
CA PRO A 636 -10.58 7.61 -26.64
C PRO A 636 -11.67 7.77 -27.70
N ASN A 637 -12.18 6.65 -28.21
CA ASN A 637 -13.34 6.66 -29.09
C ASN A 637 -14.63 7.13 -28.39
N GLY A 638 -15.40 8.00 -29.05
CA GLY A 638 -16.60 8.63 -28.50
C GLY A 638 -16.37 10.06 -28.01
N ASP A 639 -15.11 10.49 -27.85
CA ASP A 639 -14.74 11.86 -27.49
C ASP A 639 -14.31 12.68 -28.73
N ALA A 640 -14.38 14.01 -28.58
CA ALA A 640 -13.86 14.93 -29.58
C ALA A 640 -12.33 14.83 -29.66
N ARG A 641 -11.80 14.87 -30.89
CA ARG A 641 -10.34 14.81 -31.11
C ARG A 641 -9.66 16.03 -30.46
N PRO A 642 -8.68 15.82 -29.56
CA PRO A 642 -7.94 16.91 -28.94
C PRO A 642 -6.95 17.55 -29.94
N ASN A 643 -6.37 18.70 -29.58
CA ASN A 643 -5.32 19.35 -30.37
C ASN A 643 -3.90 18.81 -30.05
N ALA A 644 -3.80 17.73 -29.27
CA ALA A 644 -2.53 17.14 -28.86
C ALA A 644 -1.82 16.45 -30.04
N SER A 645 -0.50 16.57 -30.10
CA SER A 645 0.36 15.86 -31.06
C SER A 645 1.19 14.82 -30.31
N ASN A 646 0.71 13.57 -30.28
CA ASN A 646 1.36 12.49 -29.56
C ASN A 646 2.63 11.99 -30.27
N LEU A 647 2.76 12.17 -31.58
CA LEU A 647 3.95 11.78 -32.32
C LEU A 647 4.13 12.72 -33.50
N ASN A 648 5.33 13.24 -33.72
CA ASN A 648 5.66 14.08 -34.86
C ASN A 648 6.70 13.39 -35.73
N MET A 649 6.56 13.55 -37.04
CA MET A 649 7.39 12.83 -38.02
C MET A 649 7.78 13.73 -39.18
N ALA A 650 9.04 13.65 -39.60
CA ALA A 650 9.51 14.20 -40.87
C ALA A 650 9.33 13.19 -42.01
N GLN A 651 9.42 13.66 -43.26
CA GLN A 651 9.36 12.79 -44.44
C GLN A 651 10.41 11.67 -44.37
N GLY A 652 9.99 10.43 -44.63
CA GLY A 652 10.84 9.24 -44.60
C GLY A 652 11.27 8.77 -43.19
N GLN A 653 10.94 9.51 -42.13
CA GLN A 653 11.40 9.22 -40.78
C GLN A 653 10.57 8.11 -40.14
N THR A 654 11.22 7.04 -39.67
CA THR A 654 10.57 6.00 -38.86
C THR A 654 10.82 6.31 -37.39
N VAL A 655 9.77 6.68 -36.65
CA VAL A 655 9.88 7.10 -35.25
C VAL A 655 8.80 6.45 -34.38
N PRO A 656 9.14 5.98 -33.17
CA PRO A 656 8.19 5.60 -32.14
C PRO A 656 7.94 6.74 -31.14
N ASN A 657 6.81 6.68 -30.44
CA ASN A 657 6.63 7.37 -29.15
C ASN A 657 5.73 6.52 -28.23
N LEU A 658 5.95 6.62 -26.92
CA LEU A 658 5.06 6.03 -25.92
C LEU A 658 3.78 6.86 -25.81
N VAL A 659 2.63 6.18 -25.76
CA VAL A 659 1.32 6.80 -25.59
C VAL A 659 0.58 6.06 -24.49
N ILE A 660 0.12 6.81 -23.48
CA ILE A 660 -0.89 6.34 -22.54
C ILE A 660 -2.20 6.98 -22.96
N SER A 661 -3.22 6.16 -23.24
CA SER A 661 -4.51 6.66 -23.73
C SER A 661 -5.67 6.03 -22.97
N LYS A 662 -6.66 6.85 -22.61
CA LYS A 662 -7.96 6.38 -22.16
C LYS A 662 -8.59 5.51 -23.24
N VAL A 663 -9.20 4.39 -22.84
CA VAL A 663 -9.94 3.52 -23.75
C VAL A 663 -11.38 4.03 -23.88
N GLY A 664 -11.82 4.29 -25.11
CA GLY A 664 -13.15 4.79 -25.39
C GLY A 664 -14.20 3.71 -25.61
N THR A 665 -15.37 4.14 -26.06
CA THR A 665 -16.51 3.29 -26.41
C THR A 665 -16.10 2.16 -27.36
N GLY A 666 -16.53 0.94 -27.06
CA GLY A 666 -16.18 -0.27 -27.81
C GLY A 666 -14.79 -0.83 -27.55
N GLY A 667 -14.03 -0.28 -26.57
CA GLY A 667 -12.65 -0.72 -26.33
C GLY A 667 -11.68 -0.17 -27.38
N ILE A 668 -11.96 1.03 -27.90
CA ILE A 668 -11.28 1.61 -29.06
C ILE A 668 -10.52 2.88 -28.66
N VAL A 669 -9.31 2.99 -29.21
CA VAL A 669 -8.50 4.22 -29.23
C VAL A 669 -8.38 4.67 -30.69
N ASN A 670 -8.63 5.94 -30.97
CA ASN A 670 -8.50 6.50 -32.31
C ASN A 670 -7.09 7.02 -32.55
N VAL A 671 -6.54 6.78 -33.73
CA VAL A 671 -5.24 7.31 -34.17
C VAL A 671 -5.43 8.11 -35.46
N PHE A 672 -5.22 9.41 -35.39
CA PHE A 672 -5.36 10.35 -36.51
C PHE A 672 -4.03 10.65 -37.16
N ASN A 673 -3.97 10.70 -38.49
CA ASN A 673 -2.83 11.25 -39.24
C ASN A 673 -3.21 12.61 -39.86
N ALA A 674 -2.42 13.64 -39.58
CA ALA A 674 -2.69 14.99 -40.07
C ALA A 674 -2.50 15.14 -41.58
N ASN A 675 -1.29 14.87 -42.07
CA ASN A 675 -0.85 15.19 -43.42
C ASN A 675 -0.25 13.97 -44.14
N GLY A 676 -0.38 13.94 -45.47
CA GLY A 676 0.20 12.93 -46.35
C GLY A 676 -0.16 11.49 -45.98
N PHE A 677 0.73 10.54 -46.30
CA PHE A 677 0.52 9.12 -46.10
C PHE A 677 1.60 8.53 -45.19
N THR A 678 1.23 7.67 -44.25
CA THR A 678 2.20 6.95 -43.40
C THR A 678 1.67 5.57 -43.00
N HIS A 679 2.56 4.65 -42.68
CA HIS A 679 2.19 3.44 -41.97
C HIS A 679 2.16 3.70 -40.46
N ILE A 680 1.17 3.14 -39.79
CA ILE A 680 1.06 3.12 -38.33
C ILE A 680 1.20 1.68 -37.85
N ILE A 681 2.04 1.49 -36.82
CA ILE A 681 2.26 0.26 -36.09
C ILE A 681 2.01 0.57 -34.61
N ALA A 682 1.30 -0.29 -33.89
CA ALA A 682 1.12 -0.15 -32.45
C ALA A 682 1.34 -1.49 -31.75
N ASP A 683 2.22 -1.47 -30.76
CA ASP A 683 2.46 -2.57 -29.84
C ASP A 683 1.92 -2.18 -28.45
N VAL A 684 1.13 -3.04 -27.82
CA VAL A 684 0.61 -2.85 -26.45
C VAL A 684 1.62 -3.35 -25.43
N LEU A 685 1.88 -2.53 -24.41
CA LEU A 685 2.88 -2.76 -23.37
C LEU A 685 2.25 -3.05 -22.00
N GLY A 686 0.97 -2.71 -21.84
CA GLY A 686 0.23 -2.90 -20.60
C GLY A 686 -1.08 -2.13 -20.60
N TRP A 687 -1.83 -2.28 -19.53
CA TRP A 687 -3.14 -1.66 -19.35
C TRP A 687 -3.42 -1.32 -17.89
N PHE A 688 -4.32 -0.36 -17.69
CA PHE A 688 -4.78 0.11 -16.39
C PHE A 688 -6.26 -0.26 -16.21
N PRO A 689 -6.63 -0.98 -15.13
CA PRO A 689 -8.01 -1.11 -14.71
C PRO A 689 -8.55 0.23 -14.18
N ARG A 690 -9.88 0.34 -14.10
CA ARG A 690 -10.55 1.48 -13.47
C ARG A 690 -10.33 1.39 -11.97
N GLY A 691 -10.00 2.52 -11.35
CA GLY A 691 -9.70 2.56 -9.91
C GLY A 691 -8.26 2.17 -9.58
N SER A 692 -7.40 2.01 -10.59
CA SER A 692 -6.00 1.63 -10.41
C SER A 692 -5.09 2.74 -9.86
N GLY A 693 -5.66 3.85 -9.35
CA GLY A 693 -4.98 5.11 -9.00
C GLY A 693 -4.45 5.91 -10.21
N PHE A 694 -4.51 5.38 -11.43
CA PHE A 694 -4.33 6.18 -12.64
C PHE A 694 -5.67 6.75 -13.11
N HIS A 695 -5.71 8.05 -13.36
CA HIS A 695 -6.89 8.76 -13.83
C HIS A 695 -6.65 9.25 -15.26
N PRO A 696 -6.96 8.44 -16.29
CA PRO A 696 -6.81 8.83 -17.67
C PRO A 696 -7.88 9.84 -18.08
N ILE A 697 -7.46 10.89 -18.78
CA ILE A 697 -8.34 11.95 -19.28
C ILE A 697 -8.23 12.07 -20.81
N VAL A 698 -9.18 12.79 -21.41
CA VAL A 698 -8.99 13.26 -22.78
C VAL A 698 -7.86 14.29 -22.77
N PRO A 699 -6.85 14.18 -23.66
CA PRO A 699 -5.70 15.09 -23.65
C PRO A 699 -6.10 16.57 -23.66
N ALA A 700 -5.56 17.34 -22.72
CA ALA A 700 -5.87 18.76 -22.54
C ALA A 700 -4.60 19.61 -22.50
N ARG A 701 -4.56 20.71 -23.26
CA ARG A 701 -3.40 21.60 -23.31
C ARG A 701 -3.32 22.51 -22.08
N ILE A 702 -2.21 22.41 -21.34
CA ILE A 702 -1.95 23.25 -20.16
C ILE A 702 -0.75 24.18 -20.35
N LEU A 703 0.10 23.94 -21.34
CA LEU A 703 1.20 24.84 -21.71
C LEU A 703 1.25 25.02 -23.23
N ASP A 704 1.35 26.27 -23.68
CA ASP A 704 1.73 26.64 -25.05
C ASP A 704 2.43 27.99 -25.04
N THR A 705 3.77 27.99 -25.11
CA THR A 705 4.52 29.25 -25.05
C THR A 705 4.40 30.08 -26.34
N ARG A 706 3.72 29.58 -27.37
CA ARG A 706 3.41 30.34 -28.60
C ARG A 706 2.15 31.19 -28.47
N THR A 707 1.30 30.90 -27.49
CA THR A 707 0.01 31.58 -27.31
C THR A 707 -0.17 32.15 -25.90
N GLY A 708 0.88 32.10 -25.08
CA GLY A 708 0.83 32.55 -23.69
C GLY A 708 0.00 31.66 -22.75
N ASN A 709 -0.30 30.41 -23.14
CA ASN A 709 -1.07 29.50 -22.28
C ASN A 709 -0.15 28.87 -21.24
N GLY A 710 -0.37 29.16 -19.95
CA GLY A 710 0.38 28.57 -18.83
C GLY A 710 1.80 29.10 -18.62
N ALA A 711 2.31 29.94 -19.53
CA ALA A 711 3.58 30.65 -19.44
C ALA A 711 3.53 31.87 -20.38
N PRO A 712 4.45 32.85 -20.27
CA PRO A 712 4.51 33.98 -21.20
C PRO A 712 4.60 33.54 -22.68
N GLU A 713 4.03 34.36 -23.57
CA GLU A 713 4.10 34.17 -25.02
C GLU A 713 5.51 34.51 -25.53
N ALA A 714 6.43 33.57 -25.36
CA ALA A 714 7.83 33.70 -25.75
C ALA A 714 8.51 32.33 -25.90
N LYS A 715 9.59 32.29 -26.67
CA LYS A 715 10.49 31.13 -26.63
C LYS A 715 11.22 31.07 -25.29
N VAL A 716 11.38 29.85 -24.77
CA VAL A 716 12.22 29.57 -23.61
C VAL A 716 13.67 29.70 -24.06
N GLY A 717 14.39 30.66 -23.49
CA GLY A 717 15.78 30.93 -23.85
C GLY A 717 16.77 29.89 -23.31
N GLN A 718 18.05 30.13 -23.56
CA GLN A 718 19.13 29.27 -23.08
C GLN A 718 19.17 29.29 -21.55
N SER A 719 19.30 28.11 -20.95
CA SER A 719 19.16 27.91 -19.51
C SER A 719 17.83 28.43 -18.93
N GLY A 720 16.82 28.63 -19.78
CA GLY A 720 15.52 29.14 -19.39
C GLY A 720 14.73 28.11 -18.60
N LEU A 721 13.95 28.59 -17.64
CA LEU A 721 13.06 27.80 -16.79
C LEU A 721 11.61 28.22 -17.04
N VAL A 722 10.72 27.24 -17.17
CA VAL A 722 9.27 27.45 -17.14
C VAL A 722 8.72 26.69 -15.93
N GLU A 723 8.19 27.42 -14.95
CA GLU A 723 7.39 26.84 -13.88
C GLU A 723 5.96 26.64 -14.40
N LEU A 724 5.52 25.39 -14.52
CA LEU A 724 4.20 25.03 -15.01
C LEU A 724 3.32 24.55 -13.86
N GLN A 725 2.27 25.31 -13.55
CA GLN A 725 1.18 24.83 -12.71
C GLN A 725 0.45 23.69 -13.44
N VAL A 726 0.42 22.50 -12.84
CA VAL A 726 -0.26 21.32 -13.39
C VAL A 726 -1.53 21.03 -12.63
N SER A 727 -1.46 20.95 -11.30
CA SER A 727 -2.65 20.69 -10.49
C SER A 727 -3.67 21.83 -10.62
N GLY A 728 -4.95 21.50 -10.65
CA GLY A 728 -6.04 22.45 -10.91
C GLY A 728 -6.21 22.86 -12.38
N ARG A 729 -5.47 22.26 -13.32
CA ARG A 729 -5.56 22.59 -14.76
C ARG A 729 -5.78 21.34 -15.60
N GLY A 730 -6.47 21.50 -16.74
CA GLY A 730 -6.65 20.42 -17.73
C GLY A 730 -7.31 19.15 -17.18
N GLY A 731 -8.09 19.23 -16.11
CA GLY A 731 -8.73 18.07 -15.46
C GLY A 731 -7.89 17.38 -14.36
N VAL A 732 -6.72 17.90 -14.02
CA VAL A 732 -5.91 17.43 -12.89
C VAL A 732 -6.40 18.08 -11.59
N PRO A 733 -6.73 17.32 -10.53
CA PRO A 733 -7.17 17.89 -9.26
C PRO A 733 -5.98 18.47 -8.49
N THR A 734 -6.26 19.32 -7.49
CA THR A 734 -5.23 20.06 -6.74
C THR A 734 -4.35 19.19 -5.85
N ASP A 735 -4.82 18.00 -5.51
CA ASP A 735 -4.19 17.02 -4.62
C ASP A 735 -3.48 15.87 -5.36
N ALA A 736 -3.51 15.85 -6.70
CA ALA A 736 -2.76 14.91 -7.51
C ALA A 736 -1.27 14.88 -7.11
N LYS A 737 -0.67 13.69 -7.10
CA LYS A 737 0.74 13.50 -6.71
C LYS A 737 1.67 13.50 -7.90
N SER A 738 1.19 13.02 -9.03
CA SER A 738 1.97 12.90 -10.27
C SER A 738 1.10 13.17 -11.49
N ALA A 739 1.72 13.59 -12.59
CA ALA A 739 1.04 13.85 -13.84
C ALA A 739 1.73 13.15 -15.01
N VAL A 740 0.92 12.78 -16.01
CA VAL A 740 1.38 12.27 -17.30
C VAL A 740 1.17 13.35 -18.35
N LEU A 741 2.27 13.85 -18.89
CA LEU A 741 2.32 14.94 -19.85
C LEU A 741 2.88 14.45 -21.18
N ASN A 742 2.28 14.86 -22.28
CA ASN A 742 2.93 14.84 -23.59
C ASN A 742 3.59 16.20 -23.79
N VAL A 743 4.92 16.26 -23.68
CA VAL A 743 5.69 17.51 -23.80
C VAL A 743 6.27 17.59 -25.20
N THR A 744 6.03 18.70 -25.90
CA THR A 744 6.50 18.93 -27.27
C THR A 744 7.39 20.16 -27.33
N ALA A 745 8.60 20.00 -27.88
CA ALA A 745 9.45 21.11 -28.27
C ALA A 745 9.29 21.40 -29.76
N THR A 746 9.15 22.68 -30.12
CA THR A 746 9.04 23.10 -31.51
C THR A 746 9.78 24.41 -31.76
N GLU A 747 10.14 24.64 -33.02
CA GLU A 747 10.77 25.89 -33.47
C GLU A 747 12.07 26.22 -32.71
N ALA A 748 12.84 25.17 -32.37
CA ALA A 748 14.16 25.31 -31.80
C ALA A 748 15.13 25.97 -32.80
N ASP A 749 16.01 26.87 -32.33
CA ASP A 749 17.06 27.48 -33.15
C ASP A 749 18.44 26.82 -32.98
N ALA A 750 18.59 25.93 -32.00
CA ALA A 750 19.79 25.16 -31.74
C ALA A 750 19.47 23.72 -31.31
N VAL A 751 20.47 22.85 -31.35
CA VAL A 751 20.39 21.53 -30.73
C VAL A 751 20.29 21.72 -29.22
N SER A 752 19.24 21.19 -28.60
CA SER A 752 18.97 21.34 -27.17
C SER A 752 18.30 20.11 -26.58
N TYR A 753 18.09 20.13 -25.27
CA TYR A 753 17.24 19.18 -24.56
C TYR A 753 16.37 19.92 -23.54
N LEU A 754 15.21 19.33 -23.25
CA LEU A 754 14.39 19.72 -22.12
C LEU A 754 14.54 18.73 -20.97
N THR A 755 14.53 19.24 -19.75
CA THR A 755 14.39 18.44 -18.52
C THR A 755 13.11 18.85 -17.82
N VAL A 756 12.31 17.89 -17.38
CA VAL A 756 11.07 18.10 -16.62
C VAL A 756 11.18 17.41 -15.27
N TRP A 757 10.91 18.12 -14.17
CA TRP A 757 11.02 17.57 -12.82
C TRP A 757 10.10 18.28 -11.82
N PRO A 758 9.94 17.76 -10.58
CA PRO A 758 9.08 18.37 -9.58
C PRO A 758 9.64 19.72 -9.12
N ALA A 759 8.82 20.76 -9.13
CA ALA A 759 9.26 22.10 -8.74
C ALA A 759 9.75 22.16 -7.29
N GLY A 760 10.79 22.96 -7.06
CA GLY A 760 11.43 23.10 -5.75
C GLY A 760 12.42 21.98 -5.39
N GLN A 761 12.69 21.06 -6.32
CA GLN A 761 13.76 20.07 -6.21
C GLN A 761 14.96 20.45 -7.09
N GLY A 762 16.14 19.89 -6.78
CA GLY A 762 17.32 20.03 -7.62
C GLY A 762 17.10 19.45 -9.02
N ARG A 763 17.49 20.18 -10.06
CA ARG A 763 17.36 19.71 -11.45
C ARG A 763 18.18 18.43 -11.67
N PRO A 764 17.57 17.33 -12.17
CA PRO A 764 18.31 16.12 -12.50
C PRO A 764 19.12 16.30 -13.80
N ASP A 765 20.14 15.45 -13.99
CA ASP A 765 20.96 15.42 -15.21
C ASP A 765 20.33 14.62 -16.36
N SER A 766 19.04 14.29 -16.25
CA SER A 766 18.27 13.57 -17.27
C SER A 766 17.67 14.52 -18.31
N SER A 767 17.58 14.07 -19.56
CA SER A 767 16.86 14.77 -20.63
C SER A 767 15.51 14.12 -20.87
N SER A 768 14.42 14.85 -20.63
CA SER A 768 13.06 14.38 -20.92
C SER A 768 12.78 14.34 -22.42
N LEU A 769 13.36 15.24 -23.22
CA LEU A 769 13.34 15.15 -24.68
C LEU A 769 14.50 15.93 -25.28
N ASN A 770 14.88 15.59 -26.52
CA ASN A 770 15.95 16.26 -27.26
C ASN A 770 15.39 16.86 -28.55
N THR A 771 15.85 18.05 -28.91
CA THR A 771 15.34 18.80 -30.06
C THR A 771 16.49 19.39 -30.89
N SER A 772 16.20 19.72 -32.14
CA SER A 772 17.13 20.30 -33.09
C SER A 772 16.38 21.22 -34.07
N PRO A 773 17.07 22.15 -34.75
CA PRO A 773 16.43 23.06 -35.68
C PRO A 773 15.62 22.33 -36.75
N GLY A 774 14.41 22.84 -37.02
CA GLY A 774 13.50 22.27 -38.03
C GLY A 774 12.72 21.03 -37.59
N LEU A 775 12.91 20.53 -36.37
CA LEU A 775 12.13 19.42 -35.83
C LEU A 775 11.11 19.89 -34.78
N THR A 776 9.94 19.26 -34.81
CA THR A 776 8.99 19.27 -33.70
C THR A 776 9.05 17.90 -33.05
N VAL A 777 9.35 17.85 -31.75
CA VAL A 777 9.62 16.59 -31.05
C VAL A 777 8.76 16.48 -29.79
N PRO A 778 7.82 15.53 -29.73
CA PRO A 778 7.13 15.16 -28.50
C PRO A 778 7.86 14.02 -27.77
N ASN A 779 7.72 13.98 -26.45
CA ASN A 779 7.94 12.77 -25.65
C ASN A 779 6.90 12.71 -24.53
N LEU A 780 6.51 11.49 -24.14
CA LEU A 780 5.71 11.31 -22.94
C LEU A 780 6.59 11.48 -21.69
N VAL A 781 6.09 12.21 -20.70
CA VAL A 781 6.76 12.49 -19.43
C VAL A 781 5.81 12.10 -18.31
N ILE A 782 6.26 11.20 -17.44
CA ILE A 782 5.62 10.97 -16.15
C ILE A 782 6.49 11.66 -15.10
N THR A 783 5.89 12.57 -14.33
CA THR A 783 6.63 13.37 -13.34
C THR A 783 5.85 13.53 -12.05
N LYS A 784 6.57 13.49 -10.93
CA LYS A 784 6.02 13.84 -9.62
C LYS A 784 5.73 15.35 -9.58
N LEU A 785 4.66 15.73 -8.91
CA LEU A 785 4.32 17.14 -8.73
C LEU A 785 5.04 17.71 -7.51
N GLY A 786 5.63 18.90 -7.69
CA GLY A 786 6.26 19.67 -6.62
C GLY A 786 5.24 20.29 -5.68
N LYS A 787 5.72 21.09 -4.72
CA LYS A 787 4.83 21.79 -3.77
C LYS A 787 3.83 22.67 -4.54
N GLY A 788 2.53 22.50 -4.24
CA GLY A 788 1.47 23.23 -4.93
C GLY A 788 1.08 22.68 -6.30
N GLY A 789 1.62 21.52 -6.71
CA GLY A 789 1.23 20.88 -7.97
C GLY A 789 1.96 21.40 -9.21
N VAL A 790 3.19 21.88 -9.03
CA VAL A 790 3.99 22.57 -10.06
C VAL A 790 5.13 21.66 -10.55
N VAL A 791 5.48 21.79 -11.82
CA VAL A 791 6.67 21.16 -12.43
C VAL A 791 7.55 22.21 -13.08
N ASP A 792 8.85 21.96 -13.08
CA ASP A 792 9.85 22.81 -13.72
C ASP A 792 10.23 22.22 -15.08
N LEU A 793 10.29 23.06 -16.13
CA LEU A 793 10.80 22.71 -17.45
C LEU A 793 12.01 23.57 -17.78
N TYR A 794 13.15 22.94 -18.04
CA TYR A 794 14.41 23.61 -18.37
C TYR A 794 14.77 23.43 -19.83
N ASN A 795 15.24 24.50 -20.49
CA ASN A 795 15.86 24.43 -21.81
C ASN A 795 17.38 24.63 -21.71
N ALA A 796 18.16 23.71 -22.29
CA ALA A 796 19.61 23.73 -22.17
C ALA A 796 20.32 24.79 -23.01
N PHE A 797 20.00 24.85 -24.30
CA PHE A 797 20.70 25.66 -25.30
C PHE A 797 19.71 26.33 -26.24
N GLY A 798 20.12 27.44 -26.85
CA GLY A 798 19.31 28.18 -27.82
C GLY A 798 17.95 28.63 -27.28
N THR A 799 16.99 28.83 -28.17
CA THR A 799 15.61 29.18 -27.87
C THR A 799 14.64 28.15 -28.44
N VAL A 800 13.53 27.88 -27.74
CA VAL A 800 12.54 26.87 -28.13
C VAL A 800 11.13 27.20 -27.65
N HIS A 801 10.10 26.83 -28.41
CA HIS A 801 8.73 26.82 -27.91
C HIS A 801 8.39 25.50 -27.25
N VAL A 802 7.69 25.55 -26.13
CA VAL A 802 7.31 24.36 -25.35
C VAL A 802 5.79 24.28 -25.26
N ILE A 803 5.27 23.08 -25.50
CA ILE A 803 3.85 22.74 -25.40
C ILE A 803 3.75 21.56 -24.44
N ALA A 804 2.74 21.55 -23.57
CA ALA A 804 2.43 20.39 -22.73
C ALA A 804 0.93 20.12 -22.73
N ASP A 805 0.57 18.90 -23.11
CA ASP A 805 -0.78 18.38 -23.01
C ASP A 805 -0.82 17.32 -21.89
N VAL A 806 -1.73 17.46 -20.92
CA VAL A 806 -1.91 16.45 -19.88
C VAL A 806 -2.84 15.35 -20.36
N VAL A 807 -2.47 14.09 -20.14
CA VAL A 807 -3.22 12.90 -20.58
C VAL A 807 -3.73 12.03 -19.43
N GLY A 808 -3.28 12.31 -18.21
CA GLY A 808 -3.74 11.66 -16.98
C GLY A 808 -2.93 12.10 -15.78
N TRP A 809 -3.34 11.61 -14.60
CA TRP A 809 -2.67 11.89 -13.33
C TRP A 809 -2.77 10.68 -12.39
N PHE A 810 -1.92 10.67 -11.35
CA PHE A 810 -1.92 9.66 -10.29
C PHE A 810 -2.18 10.34 -8.93
N ASP A 811 -2.96 9.68 -8.07
CA ASP A 811 -3.42 10.14 -6.75
C ASP A 811 -2.39 10.04 -5.61
#